data_AF-A0A7M3MH98-F1
#
_entry.id   AF-A0A7M3MH98-F1
#
_cell.length_a   1.000
_cell.length_b   1.000
_cell.length_c   1.000
_cell.angle_alpha   90.00
_cell.angle_beta   90.00
_cell.angle_gamma   90.00
#
_symmetry.space_group_name_H-M   'P 1'
#
loop_
_entity.id
_entity.type
_entity.pdbx_description
1 polymer ?
#
loop_
_entity_poly.entity_id
_entity_poly.type
_entity_poly.pdbx_seq_one_letter_code
_entity_poly.pdbx_strand_id
1 'polypeptide(L)'
;MNHGSPSTCPAAAQLARHDLVENEVFLRESFATMLSFKSSSLYFPQTIPAGMAPEDGGRALHLPEERKLLAPLIHAGEFLGVFVMRGVRLKAPKTMLDKLPAMAGLVLETLHLRKLTACDPLTGLLNSHNFYAALEREVEAVVCSLKPECGAGRQLNGDNHRAGAGVVSLRLTGMGQIIARFGHVFADRLVAATAEALHAALPETTFASHTAPHEFAVLVPEGGYGACRETAESLHEAVRGVELIHELTDAHVRPAASTGFALFPQDMDGVVLEREPAEQARVLQAKASRAARTAIELDSQDPMPFSRILEQGGRVKRTMSMNRLVISLGQAVGAQEGQRYLVWSAPQDCSKPRYKGEIIVMEVSAEDSLAEIMHQGDPTWAIEPGDQLTLLKDQSRSLDGCNDICGQKDMLTGLYVYRDFLQRIRIAGEPLSEFSIALVRLSAVEDQGSDVFHKHAEQAVSEAASLARELFGAEVLGGRFSMNSLVFFIPERSAEKTLALFRTFHKQLVERHGLDAAVGIAGYPFLACHKADIVENSRKALDFALLLDAPRLGTFGSLALTIAADKLFSNGDFYGALEEYKLALLADESNTLALNSLGVCEARIGRLAEARDRFDTVLARERGNLMARYNLGYVCQKMGELEAAKDAYRRCLKKDPNHLFSLVRLGQVAEAEGKLGLARRYYNRATLLDGGKGVTRRNLARLSYKQNRLEEARELLHEALVHDPKDAFSLHLMARLYLDSGEDPEIAKVLASQSVALRPDKKPYWVELARAFDTLGRPQEAQRSMAHAANL
;
A
#
# COMPACT_ATOMS: atom_id res chain seq x y z
N MET A 1 2.45 -32.17 -49.75
CA MET A 1 1.85 -32.18 -48.40
C MET A 1 2.72 -31.32 -47.50
N ASN A 2 2.16 -30.18 -47.09
CA ASN A 2 2.52 -29.27 -46.01
C ASN A 2 4.02 -29.06 -45.69
N HIS A 3 4.63 -28.08 -46.38
CA HIS A 3 5.64 -27.26 -45.74
C HIS A 3 4.94 -26.20 -44.90
N GLY A 4 5.00 -26.34 -43.58
CA GLY A 4 4.64 -25.28 -42.64
C GLY A 4 5.71 -24.20 -42.69
N SER A 5 5.33 -23.03 -43.20
CA SER A 5 6.04 -21.77 -43.02
C SER A 5 5.84 -21.26 -41.57
N PRO A 6 6.90 -20.76 -40.89
CA PRO A 6 6.77 -20.23 -39.56
C PRO A 6 6.36 -18.75 -39.56
N SER A 7 5.72 -18.34 -38.45
CA SER A 7 5.56 -16.99 -37.93
C SER A 7 4.81 -15.95 -38.78
N THR A 8 3.48 -15.96 -38.66
CA THR A 8 2.64 -14.79 -38.93
C THR A 8 2.71 -13.83 -37.73
N CYS A 9 3.34 -12.67 -37.91
CA CYS A 9 3.01 -11.49 -37.09
C CYS A 9 1.53 -11.11 -37.33
N PRO A 10 0.82 -10.54 -36.35
CA PRO A 10 -0.64 -10.50 -36.34
C PRO A 10 -1.21 -9.52 -37.37
N ALA A 11 -2.47 -9.77 -37.72
CA ALA A 11 -3.28 -9.07 -38.72
C ALA A 11 -3.48 -7.55 -38.48
N ALA A 12 -3.01 -7.00 -37.34
CA ALA A 12 -3.28 -5.63 -36.91
C ALA A 12 -2.60 -4.53 -37.74
N ALA A 13 -1.67 -4.88 -38.65
CA ALA A 13 -0.97 -3.92 -39.50
C ALA A 13 -1.61 -3.67 -40.87
N GLN A 14 -2.58 -4.49 -41.32
CA GLN A 14 -3.15 -4.34 -42.66
C GLN A 14 -4.09 -3.13 -42.78
N LEU A 15 -4.22 -2.59 -43.99
CA LEU A 15 -5.16 -1.52 -44.29
C LEU A 15 -6.58 -2.08 -44.42
N ALA A 16 -7.51 -1.54 -43.66
CA ALA A 16 -8.93 -1.85 -43.69
C ALA A 16 -9.73 -0.76 -44.42
N ARG A 17 -11.01 -1.04 -44.70
CA ARG A 17 -11.92 -0.08 -45.35
C ARG A 17 -12.13 1.19 -44.53
N HIS A 18 -12.15 1.06 -43.19
CA HIS A 18 -12.29 2.20 -42.28
C HIS A 18 -11.11 3.18 -42.39
N ASP A 19 -9.87 2.67 -42.51
CA ASP A 19 -8.67 3.50 -42.69
C ASP A 19 -8.78 4.41 -43.92
N LEU A 20 -9.45 3.94 -44.98
CA LEU A 20 -9.68 4.74 -46.20
C LEU A 20 -10.66 5.88 -45.95
N VAL A 21 -11.69 5.65 -45.13
CA VAL A 21 -12.72 6.65 -44.80
C VAL A 21 -12.10 7.75 -43.94
N GLU A 22 -11.37 7.40 -42.88
CA GLU A 22 -10.69 8.38 -42.01
C GLU A 22 -9.69 9.24 -42.79
N ASN A 23 -9.04 8.66 -43.81
CA ASN A 23 -8.01 9.33 -44.61
C ASN A 23 -8.49 9.78 -46.00
N GLU A 24 -9.79 10.01 -46.19
CA GLU A 24 -10.34 10.43 -47.48
C GLU A 24 -9.68 11.71 -48.02
N VAL A 25 -9.38 12.67 -47.12
CA VAL A 25 -8.70 13.92 -47.47
C VAL A 25 -7.30 13.66 -48.04
N PHE A 26 -6.53 12.76 -47.40
CA PHE A 26 -5.21 12.38 -47.86
C PHE A 26 -5.26 11.66 -49.22
N LEU A 27 -6.22 10.74 -49.40
CA LEU A 27 -6.44 10.08 -50.68
C LEU A 27 -6.74 11.11 -51.77
N ARG A 28 -7.64 12.05 -51.50
CA ARG A 28 -7.99 13.14 -52.42
C ARG A 28 -6.79 13.98 -52.79
N GLU A 29 -6.01 14.44 -51.83
CA GLU A 29 -4.81 15.25 -52.09
C GLU A 29 -3.77 14.48 -52.89
N SER A 30 -3.54 13.21 -52.55
CA SER A 30 -2.60 12.34 -53.24
C SER A 30 -2.99 12.13 -54.71
N PHE A 31 -4.26 11.81 -54.98
CA PHE A 31 -4.75 11.68 -56.36
C PHE A 31 -4.78 13.02 -57.10
N ALA A 32 -5.00 14.14 -56.41
CA ALA A 32 -5.01 15.48 -57.01
C ALA A 32 -3.61 15.91 -57.52
N THR A 33 -2.53 15.38 -56.95
CA THR A 33 -1.17 15.60 -57.48
C THR A 33 -0.96 14.95 -58.85
N MET A 34 -1.74 13.90 -59.17
CA MET A 34 -1.57 13.07 -60.36
C MET A 34 -2.60 13.42 -61.45
N LEU A 35 -3.83 13.79 -61.06
CA LEU A 35 -4.97 14.02 -61.94
C LEU A 35 -5.82 15.18 -61.43
N SER A 36 -6.28 16.05 -62.34
CA SER A 36 -7.24 17.10 -61.99
C SER A 36 -8.69 16.60 -62.04
N PHE A 37 -9.42 16.79 -60.95
CA PHE A 37 -10.84 16.48 -60.81
C PHE A 37 -11.56 17.52 -59.95
N LYS A 38 -12.89 17.62 -60.08
CA LYS A 38 -13.71 18.60 -59.34
C LYS A 38 -14.13 18.11 -57.96
N SER A 39 -14.42 16.82 -57.85
CA SER A 39 -14.84 16.18 -56.60
C SER A 39 -14.48 14.70 -56.60
N SER A 40 -14.32 14.14 -55.41
CA SER A 40 -14.03 12.73 -55.16
C SER A 40 -15.04 12.12 -54.20
N SER A 41 -15.19 10.80 -54.22
CA SER A 41 -15.92 10.04 -53.20
C SER A 41 -15.37 8.61 -53.13
N LEU A 42 -15.43 7.99 -51.95
CA LEU A 42 -15.16 6.56 -51.77
C LEU A 42 -16.41 5.72 -52.03
N TYR A 43 -16.24 4.57 -52.68
CA TYR A 43 -17.32 3.63 -52.99
C TYR A 43 -16.91 2.21 -52.61
N PHE A 44 -17.72 1.54 -51.79
CA PHE A 44 -17.49 0.19 -51.28
C PHE A 44 -18.56 -0.76 -51.83
N PRO A 45 -18.35 -1.37 -53.02
CA PRO A 45 -19.36 -2.25 -53.63
C PRO A 45 -19.50 -3.58 -52.86
N GLN A 46 -20.73 -4.12 -52.82
CA GLN A 46 -20.98 -5.47 -52.27
C GLN A 46 -20.39 -6.58 -53.16
N THR A 47 -20.31 -6.35 -54.47
CA THR A 47 -19.70 -7.24 -55.46
C THR A 47 -18.69 -6.47 -56.30
N ILE A 48 -17.46 -6.98 -56.44
CA ILE A 48 -16.38 -6.29 -57.16
C ILE A 48 -16.80 -6.10 -58.63
N PRO A 49 -16.73 -4.86 -59.18
CA PRO A 49 -17.04 -4.61 -60.58
C PRO A 49 -16.13 -5.43 -61.54
N ALA A 50 -16.70 -5.91 -62.64
CA ALA A 50 -15.98 -6.76 -63.60
C ALA A 50 -14.68 -6.08 -64.10
N GLY A 51 -13.55 -6.81 -64.02
CA GLY A 51 -12.23 -6.30 -64.42
C GLY A 51 -11.50 -5.46 -63.36
N MET A 52 -12.12 -5.15 -62.22
CA MET A 52 -11.48 -4.47 -61.08
C MET A 52 -10.97 -5.44 -60.00
N ALA A 53 -11.22 -6.74 -60.15
CA ALA A 53 -10.72 -7.74 -59.22
C ALA A 53 -9.18 -7.80 -59.25
N PRO A 54 -8.53 -8.15 -58.12
CA PRO A 54 -7.08 -8.38 -58.09
C PRO A 54 -6.63 -9.42 -59.14
N GLU A 55 -7.46 -10.43 -59.36
CA GLU A 55 -7.27 -11.54 -60.31
C GLU A 55 -7.29 -11.07 -61.78
N ASP A 56 -8.03 -10.01 -62.07
CA ASP A 56 -8.20 -9.43 -63.42
C ASP A 56 -7.17 -8.30 -63.72
N GLY A 57 -6.21 -8.06 -62.82
CA GLY A 57 -5.23 -6.99 -62.91
C GLY A 57 -5.75 -5.61 -62.50
N GLY A 58 -6.94 -5.52 -61.90
CA GLY A 58 -7.47 -4.32 -61.24
C GLY A 58 -7.62 -3.10 -62.15
N ARG A 59 -8.28 -3.20 -63.31
CA ARG A 59 -8.36 -2.09 -64.29
C ARG A 59 -9.14 -0.88 -63.80
N ALA A 60 -8.59 0.32 -64.00
CA ALA A 60 -9.31 1.57 -63.80
C ALA A 60 -10.32 1.81 -64.93
N LEU A 61 -11.53 2.27 -64.58
CA LEU A 61 -12.65 2.41 -65.50
C LEU A 61 -12.97 3.89 -65.71
N HIS A 62 -12.88 4.35 -66.95
CA HIS A 62 -13.25 5.71 -67.32
C HIS A 62 -14.61 5.72 -68.01
N LEU A 63 -15.56 6.47 -67.44
CA LEU A 63 -16.90 6.68 -67.97
C LEU A 63 -16.98 8.08 -68.62
N PRO A 64 -16.72 8.19 -69.94
CA PRO A 64 -16.61 9.48 -70.62
C PRO A 64 -17.93 10.27 -70.64
N GLU A 65 -19.07 9.60 -70.74
CA GLU A 65 -20.40 10.22 -70.75
C GLU A 65 -20.73 10.87 -69.39
N GLU A 66 -20.31 10.24 -68.30
CA GLU A 66 -20.54 10.73 -66.93
C GLU A 66 -19.39 11.61 -66.40
N ARG A 67 -18.30 11.75 -67.16
CA ARG A 67 -17.04 12.38 -66.74
C ARG A 67 -16.52 11.83 -65.40
N LYS A 68 -16.62 10.52 -65.21
CA LYS A 68 -16.15 9.82 -63.99
C LYS A 68 -14.97 8.91 -64.29
N LEU A 69 -14.05 8.82 -63.35
CA LEU A 69 -12.94 7.88 -63.35
C LEU A 69 -12.99 7.07 -62.05
N LEU A 70 -13.02 5.75 -62.18
CA LEU A 70 -13.08 4.79 -61.09
C LEU A 70 -11.71 4.11 -60.95
N ALA A 71 -11.01 4.37 -59.86
CA ALA A 71 -9.75 3.72 -59.54
C ALA A 71 -9.96 2.66 -58.45
N PRO A 72 -9.68 1.37 -58.72
CA PRO A 72 -9.73 0.35 -57.68
C PRO A 72 -8.60 0.55 -56.67
N LEU A 73 -8.94 0.45 -55.38
CA LEU A 73 -8.03 0.54 -54.25
C LEU A 73 -7.69 -0.88 -53.81
N ILE A 74 -6.54 -1.39 -54.25
CA ILE A 74 -6.06 -2.74 -53.97
C ILE A 74 -4.74 -2.64 -53.21
N HIS A 75 -4.62 -3.29 -52.05
CA HIS A 75 -3.40 -3.33 -51.26
C HIS A 75 -3.12 -4.76 -50.81
N ALA A 76 -1.86 -5.21 -50.91
CA ALA A 76 -1.43 -6.58 -50.56
C ALA A 76 -2.29 -7.71 -51.19
N GLY A 77 -2.90 -7.47 -52.35
CA GLY A 77 -3.78 -8.43 -53.04
C GLY A 77 -5.25 -8.39 -52.62
N GLU A 78 -5.62 -7.53 -51.66
CA GLU A 78 -6.98 -7.38 -51.17
C GLU A 78 -7.67 -6.14 -51.76
N PHE A 79 -8.94 -6.27 -52.14
CA PHE A 79 -9.75 -5.18 -52.67
C PHE A 79 -10.43 -4.41 -51.53
N LEU A 80 -10.01 -3.16 -51.32
CA LEU A 80 -10.49 -2.33 -50.22
C LEU A 80 -11.63 -1.39 -50.62
N GLY A 81 -11.71 -0.97 -51.87
CA GLY A 81 -12.78 -0.10 -52.37
C GLY A 81 -12.49 0.53 -53.73
N VAL A 82 -13.30 1.52 -54.12
CA VAL A 82 -13.12 2.27 -55.36
C VAL A 82 -13.07 3.77 -55.05
N PHE A 83 -12.02 4.44 -55.51
CA PHE A 83 -11.92 5.89 -55.48
C PHE A 83 -12.57 6.49 -56.73
N VAL A 84 -13.66 7.22 -56.55
CA VAL A 84 -14.46 7.80 -57.64
C VAL A 84 -14.09 9.27 -57.84
N MET A 85 -13.44 9.59 -58.95
CA MET A 85 -13.09 10.95 -59.33
C MET A 85 -14.09 11.51 -60.34
N ARG A 86 -14.67 12.69 -60.09
CA ARG A 86 -15.69 13.32 -60.95
C ARG A 86 -15.14 14.57 -61.63
N GLY A 87 -15.49 14.76 -62.89
CA GLY A 87 -15.07 15.91 -63.70
C GLY A 87 -13.66 15.80 -64.28
N VAL A 88 -13.10 14.59 -64.36
CA VAL A 88 -11.79 14.32 -64.97
C VAL A 88 -11.87 14.57 -66.48
N ARG A 89 -10.95 15.37 -67.03
CA ARG A 89 -10.75 15.50 -68.48
C ARG A 89 -9.46 14.79 -68.85
N LEU A 90 -9.54 13.58 -69.37
CA LEU A 90 -8.36 12.85 -69.87
C LEU A 90 -7.80 13.54 -71.12
N LYS A 91 -6.75 14.36 -70.94
CA LYS A 91 -5.85 14.79 -72.03
C LYS A 91 -4.72 13.77 -72.29
N ALA A 92 -4.56 12.78 -71.42
CA ALA A 92 -3.48 11.80 -71.42
C ALA A 92 -3.80 10.54 -72.26
N PRO A 93 -2.79 9.83 -72.80
CA PRO A 93 -2.99 8.62 -73.59
C PRO A 93 -3.63 7.48 -72.77
N LYS A 94 -4.39 6.59 -73.44
CA LYS A 94 -5.09 5.44 -72.81
C LYS A 94 -4.21 4.56 -71.92
N THR A 95 -2.90 4.55 -72.19
CA THR A 95 -1.85 3.89 -71.38
C THR A 95 -1.77 4.36 -69.92
N MET A 96 -2.36 5.51 -69.57
CA MET A 96 -2.43 5.98 -68.17
C MET A 96 -3.43 5.17 -67.34
N LEU A 97 -4.52 4.66 -67.95
CA LEU A 97 -5.54 3.86 -67.26
C LEU A 97 -4.98 2.53 -66.78
N ASP A 98 -4.03 1.95 -67.51
CA ASP A 98 -3.35 0.71 -67.12
C ASP A 98 -2.38 0.90 -65.94
N LYS A 99 -1.90 2.14 -65.71
CA LYS A 99 -0.96 2.48 -64.63
C LYS A 99 -1.61 3.03 -63.37
N LEU A 100 -2.85 3.53 -63.48
CA LEU A 100 -3.64 4.07 -62.38
C LEU A 100 -3.80 3.13 -61.17
N PRO A 101 -4.01 1.80 -61.35
CA PRO A 101 -4.08 0.86 -60.23
C PRO A 101 -2.76 0.74 -59.47
N ALA A 102 -1.63 0.74 -60.19
CA ALA A 102 -0.30 0.74 -59.57
C ALA A 102 -0.04 2.06 -58.80
N MET A 103 -0.49 3.20 -59.34
CA MET A 103 -0.41 4.49 -58.66
C MET A 103 -1.28 4.53 -57.40
N ALA A 104 -2.50 3.99 -57.48
CA ALA A 104 -3.36 3.81 -56.31
C ALA A 104 -2.69 2.90 -55.26
N GLY A 105 -2.02 1.83 -55.70
CA GLY A 105 -1.21 0.97 -54.86
C GLY A 105 -0.12 1.71 -54.09
N LEU A 106 0.62 2.63 -54.74
CA LEU A 106 1.64 3.46 -54.09
C LEU A 106 1.04 4.46 -53.07
N VAL A 107 -0.13 5.02 -53.36
CA VAL A 107 -0.85 5.89 -52.40
C VAL A 107 -1.27 5.09 -51.17
N LEU A 108 -1.78 3.87 -51.37
CA LEU A 108 -2.13 2.96 -50.29
C LEU A 108 -0.90 2.46 -49.54
N GLU A 109 0.23 2.23 -50.20
CA GLU A 109 1.49 1.90 -49.53
C GLU A 109 1.98 3.05 -48.65
N THR A 110 1.85 4.29 -49.13
CA THR A 110 2.15 5.48 -48.30
C THR A 110 1.20 5.58 -47.10
N LEU A 111 -0.08 5.28 -47.29
CA LEU A 111 -1.08 5.23 -46.21
C LEU A 111 -0.74 4.13 -45.19
N HIS A 112 -0.36 2.95 -45.66
CA HIS A 112 0.05 1.81 -44.83
C HIS A 112 1.31 2.14 -44.03
N LEU A 113 2.32 2.75 -44.66
CA LEU A 113 3.53 3.22 -43.97
C LEU A 113 3.21 4.28 -42.91
N ARG A 114 2.28 5.20 -43.18
CA ARG A 114 1.81 6.17 -42.18
C ARG A 114 1.14 5.47 -40.99
N LYS A 115 0.29 4.47 -41.24
CA LYS A 115 -0.32 3.65 -40.19
C LYS A 115 0.73 2.93 -39.36
N LEU A 116 1.72 2.30 -40.00
CA LEU A 116 2.84 1.64 -39.32
C LEU A 116 3.68 2.60 -38.46
N THR A 117 3.87 3.85 -38.89
CA THR A 117 4.55 4.86 -38.07
C THR A 117 3.68 5.42 -36.93
N ALA A 118 2.37 5.27 -37.04
CA ALA A 118 1.41 5.76 -36.04
C ALA A 118 1.11 4.71 -34.96
N CYS A 119 1.23 3.43 -35.29
CA CYS A 119 0.92 2.32 -34.42
C CYS A 119 2.16 1.68 -33.77
N ASP A 120 1.95 1.00 -32.65
CA ASP A 120 2.92 0.12 -32.03
C ASP A 120 3.00 -1.21 -32.80
N PRO A 121 4.21 -1.70 -33.14
CA PRO A 121 4.38 -2.89 -33.98
C PRO A 121 3.94 -4.19 -33.33
N LEU A 122 3.85 -4.26 -32.00
CA LEU A 122 3.44 -5.46 -31.27
C LEU A 122 1.91 -5.55 -31.17
N THR A 123 1.26 -4.43 -30.88
CA THR A 123 -0.15 -4.37 -30.50
C THR A 123 -1.07 -3.86 -31.60
N GLY A 124 -0.54 -3.14 -32.59
CA GLY A 124 -1.32 -2.47 -33.64
C GLY A 124 -2.13 -1.26 -33.17
N LEU A 125 -2.14 -0.98 -31.86
CA LEU A 125 -2.72 0.22 -31.25
C LEU A 125 -1.86 1.45 -31.53
N LEU A 126 -2.35 2.66 -31.24
CA LEU A 126 -1.54 3.88 -31.40
C LEU A 126 -0.28 3.81 -30.53
N ASN A 127 0.84 4.30 -31.06
CA ASN A 127 2.02 4.51 -30.24
C ASN A 127 1.84 5.72 -29.29
N SER A 128 2.69 5.79 -28.26
CA SER A 128 2.58 6.83 -27.23
C SER A 128 2.61 8.26 -27.80
N HIS A 129 3.38 8.50 -28.87
CA HIS A 129 3.48 9.82 -29.48
C HIS A 129 2.15 10.29 -30.08
N ASN A 130 1.50 9.44 -30.88
CA ASN A 130 0.22 9.77 -31.50
C ASN A 130 -0.93 9.80 -30.48
N PHE A 131 -0.85 8.98 -29.43
CA PHE A 131 -1.78 9.05 -28.30
C PHE A 131 -1.72 10.41 -27.59
N TYR A 132 -0.53 10.88 -27.22
CA TYR A 132 -0.38 12.19 -26.58
C TYR A 132 -0.80 13.33 -27.51
N ALA A 133 -0.54 13.22 -28.82
CA ALA A 133 -1.00 14.22 -29.78
C ALA A 133 -2.54 14.26 -29.91
N ALA A 134 -3.21 13.10 -29.85
CA ALA A 134 -4.68 13.05 -29.81
C ALA A 134 -5.22 13.64 -28.50
N LEU A 135 -4.61 13.27 -27.37
CA LEU A 135 -4.99 13.77 -26.05
C LEU A 135 -4.79 15.28 -25.92
N GLU A 136 -3.70 15.81 -26.47
CA GLU A 136 -3.41 17.25 -26.50
C GLU A 136 -4.49 18.02 -27.26
N ARG A 137 -4.94 17.51 -28.42
CA ARG A 137 -6.03 18.14 -29.19
C ARG A 137 -7.35 18.15 -28.43
N GLU A 138 -7.68 17.05 -27.74
CA GLU A 138 -8.89 16.99 -26.90
C GLU A 138 -8.82 17.97 -25.72
N VAL A 139 -7.67 18.01 -25.03
CA VAL A 139 -7.46 18.97 -23.94
C VAL A 139 -7.53 20.41 -24.46
N GLU A 140 -6.91 20.72 -25.60
CA GLU A 140 -6.96 22.03 -26.24
C GLU A 140 -8.42 22.41 -26.60
N ALA A 141 -9.20 21.48 -27.15
CA ALA A 141 -10.61 21.70 -27.47
C ALA A 141 -11.45 22.01 -26.23
N VAL A 142 -11.24 21.28 -25.13
CA VAL A 142 -11.92 21.54 -23.84
C VAL A 142 -11.48 22.89 -23.26
N VAL A 143 -10.19 23.21 -23.26
CA VAL A 143 -9.67 24.49 -22.75
C VAL A 143 -10.20 25.68 -23.55
N CYS A 144 -10.22 25.59 -24.89
CA CYS A 144 -10.80 26.61 -25.77
C CYS A 144 -12.29 26.82 -25.50
N SER A 145 -13.01 25.75 -25.16
CA SER A 145 -14.43 25.83 -24.79
C SER A 145 -14.65 26.49 -23.42
N LEU A 146 -13.67 26.40 -22.50
CA LEU A 146 -13.71 27.02 -21.17
C LEU A 146 -13.29 28.50 -21.16
N LYS A 147 -12.50 28.96 -22.16
CA LYS A 147 -11.98 30.34 -22.27
C LYS A 147 -12.53 31.08 -23.51
N PRO A 148 -13.66 31.81 -23.40
CA PRO A 148 -14.28 32.50 -24.53
C PRO A 148 -13.51 33.73 -25.08
N GLU A 149 -12.34 34.09 -24.54
CA GLU A 149 -11.58 35.29 -24.96
C GLU A 149 -10.50 35.04 -26.03
N CYS A 150 -10.29 33.81 -26.51
CA CYS A 150 -9.38 33.54 -27.63
C CYS A 150 -10.04 33.84 -28.98
N GLY A 151 -9.92 35.10 -29.41
CA GLY A 151 -10.43 35.57 -30.69
C GLY A 151 -9.65 35.07 -31.92
N ALA A 152 -10.43 34.75 -32.95
CA ALA A 152 -10.12 34.69 -34.38
C ALA A 152 -9.41 33.43 -34.95
N GLY A 153 -10.20 32.59 -35.63
CA GLY A 153 -9.76 32.07 -36.94
C GLY A 153 -9.82 30.58 -37.23
N ARG A 154 -10.45 29.72 -36.41
CA ARG A 154 -10.76 28.34 -36.83
C ARG A 154 -12.22 28.01 -36.52
N GLN A 155 -13.07 28.10 -37.55
CA GLN A 155 -14.36 27.41 -37.56
C GLN A 155 -14.09 25.91 -37.51
N LEU A 156 -14.12 25.34 -36.31
CA LEU A 156 -14.36 23.91 -36.13
C LEU A 156 -15.86 23.70 -36.39
N ASN A 157 -16.16 23.00 -37.49
CA ASN A 157 -17.53 22.64 -37.85
C ASN A 157 -18.06 21.63 -36.82
N GLY A 158 -19.22 21.93 -36.22
CA GLY A 158 -20.14 20.92 -35.69
C GLY A 158 -20.03 20.62 -34.20
N ASP A 159 -21.10 21.02 -33.50
CA ASP A 159 -21.71 20.44 -32.30
C ASP A 159 -21.00 20.52 -30.93
N ASN A 160 -21.85 20.80 -29.93
CA ASN A 160 -21.59 20.99 -28.51
C ASN A 160 -20.64 19.91 -27.95
N HIS A 161 -19.34 20.16 -27.95
CA HIS A 161 -18.41 19.32 -27.21
C HIS A 161 -18.80 19.36 -25.73
N ARG A 162 -19.14 18.22 -25.14
CA ARG A 162 -19.35 18.13 -23.69
C ARG A 162 -18.05 18.51 -23.00
N ALA A 163 -18.13 19.34 -21.96
CA ALA A 163 -17.02 20.03 -21.31
C ALA A 163 -16.07 19.13 -20.48
N GLY A 164 -15.55 18.04 -21.04
CA GLY A 164 -14.56 17.20 -20.38
C GLY A 164 -14.00 16.09 -21.25
N ALA A 165 -12.82 15.58 -20.87
CA ALA A 165 -12.16 14.45 -21.52
C ALA A 165 -11.70 13.45 -20.47
N GLY A 166 -11.69 12.17 -20.80
CA GLY A 166 -11.30 11.10 -19.88
C GLY A 166 -10.12 10.28 -20.38
N VAL A 167 -9.26 9.85 -19.46
CA VAL A 167 -8.21 8.87 -19.76
C VAL A 167 -8.37 7.69 -18.82
N VAL A 168 -8.49 6.50 -19.39
CA VAL A 168 -8.49 5.21 -18.67
C VAL A 168 -7.14 4.55 -18.88
N SER A 169 -6.45 4.18 -17.80
CA SER A 169 -5.25 3.35 -17.83
C SER A 169 -5.57 1.94 -17.37
N LEU A 170 -5.15 0.95 -18.15
CA LEU A 170 -5.21 -0.47 -17.82
C LEU A 170 -3.79 -1.02 -17.68
N ARG A 171 -3.49 -1.64 -16.54
CA ARG A 171 -2.17 -2.20 -16.26
C ARG A 171 -2.25 -3.69 -15.99
N LEU A 172 -1.40 -4.45 -16.68
CA LEU A 172 -1.28 -5.89 -16.50
C LEU A 172 -0.44 -6.21 -15.25
N THR A 173 -0.94 -7.12 -14.42
CA THR A 173 -0.28 -7.59 -13.19
C THR A 173 0.32 -8.97 -13.39
N GLY A 174 1.35 -9.32 -12.60
CA GLY A 174 1.98 -10.65 -12.68
C GLY A 174 2.87 -10.90 -13.90
N MET A 175 3.03 -9.94 -14.83
CA MET A 175 3.82 -10.11 -16.04
C MET A 175 5.27 -10.54 -15.79
N GLY A 176 5.91 -10.07 -14.72
CA GLY A 176 7.26 -10.51 -14.34
C GLY A 176 7.35 -12.01 -14.03
N GLN A 177 6.31 -12.59 -13.40
CA GLN A 177 6.25 -14.03 -13.14
C GLN A 177 5.98 -14.82 -14.42
N ILE A 178 5.14 -14.29 -15.31
CA ILE A 178 4.86 -14.88 -16.62
C ILE A 178 6.13 -14.90 -17.47
N ILE A 179 6.88 -13.79 -17.52
CA ILE A 179 8.16 -13.69 -18.24
C ILE A 179 9.18 -14.67 -17.65
N ALA A 180 9.31 -14.73 -16.33
CA ALA A 180 10.25 -15.65 -15.68
C ALA A 180 9.92 -17.14 -15.94
N ARG A 181 8.65 -17.48 -16.10
CA ARG A 181 8.19 -18.87 -16.26
C ARG A 181 8.07 -19.31 -17.72
N PHE A 182 7.65 -18.43 -18.62
CA PHE A 182 7.28 -18.75 -20.01
C PHE A 182 8.11 -17.96 -21.06
N GLY A 183 8.95 -17.03 -20.61
CA GLY A 183 9.83 -16.24 -21.47
C GLY A 183 9.18 -15.00 -22.09
N HIS A 184 10.02 -14.14 -22.67
CA HIS A 184 9.59 -12.86 -23.25
C HIS A 184 8.68 -13.02 -24.46
N VAL A 185 8.96 -13.97 -25.36
CA VAL A 185 8.17 -14.19 -26.58
C VAL A 185 6.72 -14.59 -26.27
N PHE A 186 6.51 -15.41 -25.23
CA PHE A 186 5.16 -15.75 -24.78
C PHE A 186 4.45 -14.54 -24.16
N ALA A 187 5.17 -13.73 -23.39
CA ALA A 187 4.63 -12.51 -22.80
C ALA A 187 4.21 -11.49 -23.88
N ASP A 188 5.00 -11.33 -24.93
CA ASP A 188 4.68 -10.44 -26.06
C ASP A 188 3.42 -10.91 -26.80
N ARG A 189 3.27 -12.22 -27.02
CA ARG A 189 2.03 -12.80 -27.58
C ARG A 189 0.81 -12.52 -26.69
N LEU A 190 0.99 -12.61 -25.37
CA LEU A 190 -0.08 -12.31 -24.41
C LEU A 190 -0.47 -10.83 -24.45
N VAL A 191 0.50 -9.92 -24.56
CA VAL A 191 0.26 -8.48 -24.71
C VAL A 191 -0.46 -8.19 -26.04
N ALA A 192 -0.07 -8.83 -27.14
CA ALA A 192 -0.74 -8.69 -28.44
C ALA A 192 -2.19 -9.22 -28.40
N ALA A 193 -2.43 -10.40 -27.84
CA ALA A 193 -3.78 -10.95 -27.66
C ALA A 193 -4.65 -10.07 -26.76
N THR A 194 -4.04 -9.46 -25.73
CA THR A 194 -4.72 -8.47 -24.88
C THR A 194 -5.12 -7.25 -25.71
N ALA A 195 -4.21 -6.70 -26.52
CA ALA A 195 -4.50 -5.55 -27.37
C ALA A 195 -5.65 -5.82 -28.36
N GLU A 196 -5.70 -7.00 -28.97
CA GLU A 196 -6.80 -7.42 -29.84
C GLU A 196 -8.14 -7.45 -29.10
N ALA A 197 -8.17 -8.00 -27.88
CA ALA A 197 -9.37 -8.02 -27.04
C ALA A 197 -9.82 -6.60 -26.62
N LEU A 198 -8.87 -5.72 -26.29
CA LEU A 198 -9.16 -4.32 -25.99
C LEU A 198 -9.75 -3.61 -27.20
N HIS A 199 -9.14 -3.76 -28.38
CA HIS A 199 -9.63 -3.13 -29.61
C HIS A 199 -11.06 -3.57 -29.96
N ALA A 200 -11.42 -4.83 -29.73
CA ALA A 200 -12.77 -5.35 -29.97
C ALA A 200 -13.81 -4.85 -28.94
N ALA A 201 -13.39 -4.51 -27.72
CA ALA A 201 -14.27 -4.07 -26.64
C ALA A 201 -14.49 -2.55 -26.61
N LEU A 202 -13.70 -1.78 -27.36
CA LEU A 202 -13.71 -0.32 -27.33
C LEU A 202 -14.79 0.28 -28.23
N PRO A 203 -15.45 1.37 -27.80
CA PRO A 203 -16.33 2.15 -28.68
C PRO A 203 -15.55 2.79 -29.84
N GLU A 204 -16.19 2.94 -31.00
CA GLU A 204 -15.59 3.52 -32.21
C GLU A 204 -15.02 4.94 -32.02
N THR A 205 -15.49 5.68 -31.01
CA THR A 205 -15.05 7.04 -30.71
C THR A 205 -13.83 7.12 -29.81
N THR A 206 -13.27 6.00 -29.36
CA THR A 206 -12.17 5.97 -28.39
C THR A 206 -10.83 5.63 -29.04
N PHE A 207 -9.74 6.16 -28.48
CA PHE A 207 -8.39 5.90 -28.97
C PHE A 207 -7.59 5.13 -27.94
N ALA A 208 -7.09 3.95 -28.30
CA ALA A 208 -6.25 3.13 -27.43
C ALA A 208 -4.79 3.13 -27.87
N SER A 209 -3.91 3.03 -26.89
CA SER A 209 -2.46 3.06 -27.07
C SER A 209 -1.75 2.12 -26.11
N HIS A 210 -0.66 1.51 -26.58
CA HIS A 210 0.32 0.84 -25.74
C HIS A 210 1.34 1.86 -25.26
N THR A 211 1.23 2.30 -24.01
CA THR A 211 2.01 3.45 -23.48
C THR A 211 3.26 3.03 -22.73
N ALA A 212 3.26 1.84 -22.13
CA ALA A 212 4.40 1.22 -21.47
C ALA A 212 4.31 -0.32 -21.60
N PRO A 213 5.37 -1.09 -21.32
CA PRO A 213 5.42 -2.54 -21.59
C PRO A 213 4.25 -3.37 -21.06
N HIS A 214 3.60 -2.91 -19.99
CA HIS A 214 2.47 -3.60 -19.34
C HIS A 214 1.29 -2.65 -19.10
N GLU A 215 1.18 -1.56 -19.87
CA GLU A 215 0.19 -0.52 -19.65
C GLU A 215 -0.42 -0.02 -20.97
N PHE A 216 -1.74 -0.04 -21.00
CA PHE A 216 -2.55 0.48 -22.08
C PHE A 216 -3.29 1.73 -21.61
N ALA A 217 -3.32 2.76 -22.45
CA ALA A 217 -4.10 3.97 -22.19
C ALA A 217 -5.19 4.11 -23.24
N VAL A 218 -6.39 4.49 -22.78
CA VAL A 218 -7.55 4.72 -23.62
C VAL A 218 -8.04 6.14 -23.37
N LEU A 219 -8.12 6.92 -24.44
CA LEU A 219 -8.72 8.24 -24.46
C LEU A 219 -10.21 8.09 -24.76
N VAL A 220 -11.03 8.67 -23.90
CA VAL A 220 -12.48 8.78 -24.04
C VAL A 220 -12.82 10.25 -24.31
N PRO A 221 -12.97 10.66 -25.58
CA PRO A 221 -13.39 12.01 -25.94
C PRO A 221 -14.77 12.31 -25.34
N GLU A 222 -14.97 13.55 -24.88
CA GLU A 222 -16.24 13.97 -24.24
C GLU A 222 -16.65 13.10 -23.02
N GLY A 223 -15.70 12.35 -22.46
CA GLY A 223 -15.90 11.34 -21.44
C GLY A 223 -16.09 11.93 -20.05
N GLY A 224 -17.32 11.86 -19.52
CA GLY A 224 -17.60 12.09 -18.10
C GLY A 224 -17.27 10.86 -17.23
N TYR A 225 -17.48 11.00 -15.92
CA TYR A 225 -17.22 9.92 -14.94
C TYR A 225 -17.88 8.59 -15.32
N GLY A 226 -19.16 8.61 -15.73
CA GLY A 226 -19.89 7.40 -16.11
C GLY A 226 -19.30 6.68 -17.32
N ALA A 227 -18.98 7.42 -18.38
CA ALA A 227 -18.40 6.85 -19.60
C ALA A 227 -17.00 6.25 -19.36
N CYS A 228 -16.17 6.93 -18.56
CA CYS A 228 -14.84 6.42 -18.21
C CYS A 228 -14.91 5.16 -17.36
N ARG A 229 -15.87 5.11 -16.43
CA ARG A 229 -16.11 3.93 -15.59
C ARG A 229 -16.60 2.74 -16.43
N GLU A 230 -17.60 2.95 -17.28
CA GLU A 230 -18.13 1.90 -18.16
C GLU A 230 -17.05 1.36 -19.11
N THR A 231 -16.23 2.27 -19.66
CA THR A 231 -15.06 1.89 -20.48
C THR A 231 -14.07 1.06 -19.66
N ALA A 232 -13.71 1.50 -18.44
CA ALA A 232 -12.79 0.78 -17.58
C ALA A 232 -13.31 -0.63 -17.20
N GLU A 233 -14.59 -0.76 -16.86
CA GLU A 233 -15.23 -2.06 -16.56
C GLU A 233 -15.22 -2.98 -17.79
N SER A 234 -15.54 -2.43 -18.97
CA SER A 234 -15.52 -3.17 -20.24
C SER A 234 -14.11 -3.67 -20.60
N LEU A 235 -13.08 -2.84 -20.41
CA LEU A 235 -11.69 -3.23 -20.64
C LEU A 235 -11.25 -4.32 -19.67
N HIS A 236 -11.59 -4.19 -18.38
CA HIS A 236 -11.24 -5.20 -17.38
C HIS A 236 -11.87 -6.56 -17.71
N GLU A 237 -13.13 -6.59 -18.14
CA GLU A 237 -13.82 -7.81 -18.55
C GLU A 237 -13.25 -8.41 -19.85
N ALA A 238 -12.89 -7.55 -20.82
CA ALA A 238 -12.23 -7.99 -22.04
C ALA A 238 -10.91 -8.72 -21.75
N VAL A 239 -10.08 -8.22 -20.83
CA VAL A 239 -8.82 -8.86 -20.45
C VAL A 239 -9.04 -10.21 -19.74
N ARG A 240 -10.09 -10.34 -18.93
CA ARG A 240 -10.44 -11.63 -18.29
C ARG A 240 -10.77 -12.73 -19.29
N GLY A 241 -11.31 -12.36 -20.46
CA GLY A 241 -11.60 -13.27 -21.56
C GLY A 241 -10.36 -13.76 -22.32
N VAL A 242 -9.19 -13.14 -22.11
CA VAL A 242 -7.95 -13.50 -22.82
C VAL A 242 -7.31 -14.73 -22.18
N GLU A 243 -7.07 -15.75 -22.98
CA GLU A 243 -6.42 -16.99 -22.55
C GLU A 243 -5.48 -17.50 -23.64
N LEU A 244 -4.23 -17.76 -23.27
CA LEU A 244 -3.24 -18.37 -24.16
C LEU A 244 -2.72 -19.67 -23.55
N ILE A 245 -2.53 -20.67 -24.42
CA ILE A 245 -1.96 -21.97 -24.06
C ILE A 245 -0.47 -21.95 -24.42
N HIS A 246 0.38 -22.30 -23.46
CA HIS A 246 1.81 -22.40 -23.71
C HIS A 246 2.19 -23.72 -24.38
N GLU A 247 2.73 -23.65 -25.59
CA GLU A 247 2.99 -24.79 -26.49
C GLU A 247 3.82 -25.94 -25.91
N LEU A 248 4.73 -25.67 -24.97
CA LEU A 248 5.61 -26.71 -24.39
C LEU A 248 5.07 -27.32 -23.09
N THR A 249 4.14 -26.65 -22.41
CA THR A 249 3.71 -27.02 -21.05
C THR A 249 2.21 -27.27 -20.95
N ASP A 250 1.46 -27.02 -22.02
CA ASP A 250 -0.01 -27.01 -22.05
C ASP A 250 -0.64 -26.17 -20.94
N ALA A 251 0.12 -25.21 -20.40
CA ALA A 251 -0.34 -24.35 -19.32
C ALA A 251 -1.26 -23.27 -19.88
N HIS A 252 -2.47 -23.18 -19.33
CA HIS A 252 -3.43 -22.13 -19.60
C HIS A 252 -3.05 -20.88 -18.80
N VAL A 253 -2.69 -19.80 -19.49
CA VAL A 253 -2.26 -18.53 -18.87
C VAL A 253 -3.28 -17.45 -19.17
N ARG A 254 -3.82 -16.84 -18.11
CA ARG A 254 -4.71 -15.68 -18.18
C ARG A 254 -4.01 -14.46 -17.58
N PRO A 255 -4.04 -13.30 -18.26
CA PRO A 255 -3.51 -12.06 -17.71
C PRO A 255 -4.46 -11.53 -16.64
N ALA A 256 -3.91 -11.01 -15.56
CA ALA A 256 -4.65 -10.20 -14.60
C ALA A 256 -4.40 -8.72 -14.91
N ALA A 257 -5.42 -7.89 -14.72
CA ALA A 257 -5.35 -6.45 -14.98
C ALA A 257 -5.98 -5.66 -13.84
N SER A 258 -5.63 -4.38 -13.77
CA SER A 258 -6.34 -3.39 -12.97
C SER A 258 -6.48 -2.11 -13.77
N THR A 259 -7.62 -1.45 -13.60
CA THR A 259 -7.96 -0.23 -14.33
C THR A 259 -8.09 0.95 -13.39
N GLY A 260 -7.65 2.13 -13.84
CA GLY A 260 -7.93 3.39 -13.19
C GLY A 260 -8.11 4.50 -14.20
N PHE A 261 -8.77 5.59 -13.81
CA PHE A 261 -9.08 6.68 -14.74
C PHE A 261 -9.00 8.06 -14.08
N ALA A 262 -8.79 9.07 -14.91
CA ALA A 262 -8.78 10.48 -14.54
C ALA A 262 -9.58 11.32 -15.55
N LEU A 263 -10.15 12.41 -15.05
CA LEU A 263 -11.06 13.29 -15.78
C LEU A 263 -10.49 14.71 -15.89
N PHE A 264 -10.53 15.26 -17.09
CA PHE A 264 -10.22 16.66 -17.35
C PHE A 264 -11.51 17.45 -17.54
N PRO A 265 -11.68 18.64 -16.94
CA PRO A 265 -10.74 19.35 -16.04
C PRO A 265 -10.88 18.97 -14.55
N GLN A 266 -11.80 18.07 -14.20
CA GLN A 266 -12.24 17.83 -12.81
C GLN A 266 -11.12 17.38 -11.85
N ASP A 267 -10.20 16.54 -12.33
CA ASP A 267 -9.09 16.03 -11.55
C ASP A 267 -7.82 16.90 -11.67
N MET A 268 -7.90 18.10 -12.26
CA MET A 268 -6.75 18.98 -12.47
C MET A 268 -6.68 20.09 -11.42
N ASP A 269 -5.47 20.38 -10.96
CA ASP A 269 -5.21 21.46 -10.00
C ASP A 269 -5.12 22.82 -10.71
N GLY A 270 -5.45 23.91 -10.01
CA GLY A 270 -5.47 25.27 -10.58
C GLY A 270 -4.16 25.67 -11.28
N VAL A 271 -3.01 25.30 -10.71
CA VAL A 271 -1.68 25.56 -11.30
C VAL A 271 -1.45 24.76 -12.59
N VAL A 272 -2.03 23.57 -12.70
CA VAL A 272 -1.86 22.71 -13.89
C VAL A 272 -2.74 23.20 -15.03
N LEU A 273 -3.93 23.74 -14.72
CA LEU A 273 -4.86 24.34 -15.70
C LEU A 273 -4.29 25.60 -16.39
N GLU A 274 -3.26 26.22 -15.83
CA GLU A 274 -2.57 27.38 -16.42
C GLU A 274 -1.42 26.99 -17.36
N ARG A 275 -1.02 25.72 -17.41
CA ARG A 275 0.07 25.23 -18.25
C ARG A 275 -0.36 24.96 -19.69
N GLU A 276 0.62 24.73 -20.56
CA GLU A 276 0.39 24.33 -21.96
C GLU A 276 -0.42 23.01 -22.05
N PRO A 277 -1.32 22.87 -23.06
CA PRO A 277 -2.14 21.66 -23.25
C PRO A 277 -1.33 20.35 -23.29
N ALA A 278 -0.12 20.38 -23.85
CA ALA A 278 0.77 19.23 -23.89
C ALA A 278 1.22 18.77 -22.48
N GLU A 279 1.45 19.70 -21.54
CA GLU A 279 1.76 19.35 -20.15
C GLU A 279 0.52 18.82 -19.43
N GLN A 280 -0.64 19.43 -19.67
CA GLN A 280 -1.91 19.01 -19.09
C GLN A 280 -2.27 17.57 -19.49
N ALA A 281 -2.10 17.23 -20.77
CA ALA A 281 -2.30 15.88 -21.31
C ALA A 281 -1.42 14.84 -20.61
N ARG A 282 -0.13 15.16 -20.40
CA ARG A 282 0.80 14.27 -19.69
C ARG A 282 0.41 14.09 -18.22
N VAL A 283 0.05 15.17 -17.53
CA VAL A 283 -0.41 15.09 -16.13
C VAL A 283 -1.67 14.25 -16.02
N LEU A 284 -2.64 14.42 -16.92
CA LEU A 284 -3.88 13.63 -16.92
C LEU A 284 -3.60 12.13 -17.09
N GLN A 285 -2.76 11.75 -18.05
CA GLN A 285 -2.37 10.34 -18.24
C GLN A 285 -1.59 9.80 -17.03
N ALA A 286 -0.73 10.61 -16.41
CA ALA A 286 -0.01 10.22 -15.20
C ALA A 286 -0.97 10.00 -14.01
N LYS A 287 -2.00 10.84 -13.87
CA LYS A 287 -3.06 10.69 -12.86
C LYS A 287 -3.86 9.40 -13.07
N ALA A 288 -4.28 9.11 -14.31
CA ALA A 288 -4.95 7.84 -14.64
C ALA A 288 -4.07 6.60 -14.35
N SER A 289 -2.79 6.68 -14.72
CA SER A 289 -1.79 5.62 -14.47
C SER A 289 -1.56 5.40 -12.97
N ARG A 290 -1.55 6.47 -12.18
CA ARG A 290 -1.45 6.39 -10.72
C ARG A 290 -2.69 5.71 -10.13
N ALA A 291 -3.88 6.06 -10.60
CA ALA A 291 -5.12 5.42 -10.16
C ALA A 291 -5.12 3.90 -10.44
N ALA A 292 -4.65 3.48 -11.61
CA ALA A 292 -4.50 2.07 -11.94
C ALA A 292 -3.50 1.35 -11.02
N ARG A 293 -2.37 2.00 -10.66
CA ARG A 293 -1.41 1.44 -9.69
C ARG A 293 -2.01 1.32 -8.29
N THR A 294 -2.75 2.33 -7.84
CA THR A 294 -3.44 2.29 -6.55
C THR A 294 -4.48 1.16 -6.49
N ALA A 295 -5.19 0.88 -7.59
CA ALA A 295 -6.07 -0.29 -7.68
C ALA A 295 -5.32 -1.61 -7.47
N ILE A 296 -4.14 -1.77 -8.08
CA ILE A 296 -3.28 -2.95 -7.90
C ILE A 296 -2.85 -3.08 -6.44
N GLU A 297 -2.40 -1.98 -5.83
CA GLU A 297 -1.98 -1.97 -4.44
C GLU A 297 -3.14 -2.37 -3.52
N LEU A 298 -4.36 -1.87 -3.80
CA LEU A 298 -5.57 -2.21 -3.05
C LEU A 298 -6.11 -3.62 -3.29
N ASP A 299 -5.60 -4.34 -4.28
CA ASP A 299 -6.18 -5.60 -4.79
C ASP A 299 -7.68 -5.43 -5.16
N SER A 300 -8.02 -4.25 -5.68
CA SER A 300 -9.39 -3.90 -6.07
C SER A 300 -9.71 -4.43 -7.45
N GLN A 301 -10.85 -5.11 -7.56
CA GLN A 301 -11.44 -5.49 -8.86
C GLN A 301 -12.22 -4.35 -9.51
N ASP A 302 -12.63 -3.36 -8.73
CA ASP A 302 -13.36 -2.19 -9.24
C ASP A 302 -12.38 -1.14 -9.82
N PRO A 303 -12.76 -0.45 -10.90
CA PRO A 303 -11.95 0.64 -11.44
C PRO A 303 -11.72 1.75 -10.42
N MET A 304 -10.47 2.21 -10.30
CA MET A 304 -10.11 3.28 -9.38
C MET A 304 -10.18 4.65 -10.08
N PRO A 305 -11.11 5.55 -9.70
CA PRO A 305 -11.03 6.95 -10.12
C PRO A 305 -9.93 7.68 -9.35
N PHE A 306 -9.24 8.61 -10.01
CA PHE A 306 -8.17 9.39 -9.40
C PHE A 306 -8.65 10.18 -8.17
N SER A 307 -9.83 10.81 -8.23
CA SER A 307 -10.43 11.57 -7.12
C SER A 307 -10.63 10.76 -5.83
N ARG A 308 -10.74 9.43 -5.92
CA ARG A 308 -10.94 8.56 -4.75
C ARG A 308 -9.64 8.13 -4.08
N ILE A 309 -8.48 8.35 -4.71
CA ILE A 309 -7.19 7.98 -4.14
C ILE A 309 -6.94 8.70 -2.82
N LEU A 310 -7.25 10.00 -2.75
CA LEU A 310 -7.11 10.78 -1.52
C LEU A 310 -8.04 10.26 -0.41
N GLU A 311 -9.25 9.81 -0.76
CA GLU A 311 -10.23 9.39 0.23
C GLU A 311 -10.00 7.98 0.78
N GLN A 312 -9.64 7.03 -0.08
CA GLN A 312 -9.61 5.58 0.25
C GLN A 312 -8.41 4.84 -0.34
N GLY A 313 -7.51 5.52 -1.07
CA GLY A 313 -6.35 4.92 -1.75
C GLY A 313 -5.06 4.92 -0.94
N GLY A 314 -5.06 5.49 0.26
CA GLY A 314 -3.85 5.60 1.08
C GLY A 314 -3.50 4.31 1.82
N ARG A 315 -2.21 4.07 2.04
CA ARG A 315 -1.68 2.97 2.85
C ARG A 315 -0.51 3.39 3.71
N VAL A 316 -0.31 2.68 4.80
CA VAL A 316 0.92 2.76 5.61
C VAL A 316 2.04 2.03 4.87
N LYS A 317 3.07 2.76 4.45
CA LYS A 317 4.26 2.19 3.79
C LYS A 317 5.26 1.65 4.80
N ARG A 318 5.48 2.38 5.89
CA ARG A 318 6.42 1.99 6.95
C ARG A 318 6.03 2.62 8.28
N THR A 319 6.33 1.91 9.35
CA THR A 319 6.26 2.41 10.74
C THR A 319 7.65 2.84 11.21
N MET A 320 7.74 4.00 11.85
CA MET A 320 8.99 4.56 12.39
C MET A 320 8.93 4.61 13.93
N SER A 321 10.05 4.98 14.55
CA SER A 321 10.10 5.27 15.99
C SER A 321 9.25 6.51 16.32
N MET A 322 8.90 6.68 17.61
CA MET A 322 8.18 7.86 18.11
C MET A 322 6.81 8.09 17.44
N ASN A 323 6.02 7.03 17.23
CA ASN A 323 4.66 7.11 16.66
C ASN A 323 4.57 7.76 15.26
N ARG A 324 5.66 7.77 14.49
CA ARG A 324 5.65 8.29 13.12
C ARG A 324 5.44 7.18 12.10
N LEU A 325 4.80 7.53 10.99
CA LEU A 325 4.48 6.65 9.88
C LEU A 325 4.84 7.33 8.56
N VAL A 326 5.21 6.54 7.57
CA VAL A 326 5.24 7.00 6.18
C VAL A 326 4.01 6.45 5.47
N ILE A 327 3.22 7.32 4.84
CA ILE A 327 2.01 6.97 4.09
C ILE A 327 2.20 7.18 2.59
N SER A 328 1.45 6.45 1.77
CA SER A 328 1.52 6.48 0.29
C SER A 328 0.82 7.68 -0.37
N LEU A 329 0.22 8.56 0.42
CA LEU A 329 -0.45 9.76 -0.06
C LEU A 329 0.54 10.92 -0.03
N GLY A 330 0.63 11.68 -1.12
CA GLY A 330 1.52 12.83 -1.28
C GLY A 330 0.84 13.99 -2.00
N GLN A 331 1.59 15.05 -2.27
CA GLN A 331 1.07 16.27 -2.91
C GLN A 331 0.44 15.98 -4.28
N ALA A 332 0.98 15.02 -5.03
CA ALA A 332 0.48 14.67 -6.36
C ALA A 332 -0.94 14.05 -6.38
N VAL A 333 -1.49 13.67 -5.22
CA VAL A 333 -2.91 13.25 -5.05
C VAL A 333 -3.72 14.24 -4.21
N GLY A 334 -3.17 15.43 -3.94
CA GLY A 334 -3.85 16.45 -3.15
C GLY A 334 -3.77 16.25 -1.63
N ALA A 335 -2.81 15.46 -1.13
CA ALA A 335 -2.57 15.37 0.30
C ALA A 335 -2.08 16.73 0.86
N GLN A 336 -2.55 17.08 2.05
CA GLN A 336 -2.20 18.33 2.73
C GLN A 336 -1.83 18.07 4.19
N GLU A 337 -0.97 18.92 4.73
CA GLU A 337 -0.62 18.90 6.15
C GLU A 337 -1.86 19.16 7.01
N GLY A 338 -1.96 18.45 8.13
CA GLY A 338 -3.09 18.51 9.04
C GLY A 338 -4.28 17.61 8.67
N GLN A 339 -4.30 16.98 7.49
CA GLN A 339 -5.34 16.01 7.14
C GLN A 339 -5.28 14.79 8.06
N ARG A 340 -6.46 14.31 8.46
CA ARG A 340 -6.62 13.19 9.39
C ARG A 340 -7.15 11.97 8.67
N TYR A 341 -6.61 10.81 9.00
CA TYR A 341 -6.98 9.54 8.39
C TYR A 341 -7.25 8.48 9.45
N LEU A 342 -8.30 7.68 9.23
CA LEU A 342 -8.54 6.43 9.95
C LEU A 342 -7.67 5.34 9.34
N VAL A 343 -7.07 4.51 10.19
CA VAL A 343 -6.23 3.38 9.81
C VAL A 343 -6.99 2.08 10.06
N TRP A 344 -7.08 1.25 9.03
CA TRP A 344 -7.77 -0.03 9.03
C TRP A 344 -6.80 -1.17 8.73
N SER A 345 -7.03 -2.33 9.35
CA SER A 345 -6.24 -3.53 9.07
C SER A 345 -6.32 -3.90 7.58
N ALA A 346 -5.21 -4.40 7.03
CA ALA A 346 -5.20 -4.93 5.68
C ALA A 346 -6.24 -6.07 5.50
N PRO A 347 -6.91 -6.17 4.33
CA PRO A 347 -7.96 -7.16 4.10
C PRO A 347 -7.44 -8.61 4.09
N GLN A 348 -6.14 -8.84 3.94
CA GLN A 348 -5.53 -10.17 3.96
C GLN A 348 -5.47 -10.78 5.38
N ASP A 349 -5.49 -9.93 6.43
CA ASP A 349 -5.29 -10.39 7.81
C ASP A 349 -6.60 -10.73 8.53
N CYS A 350 -7.75 -10.20 8.08
CA CYS A 350 -9.03 -10.36 8.76
C CYS A 350 -10.20 -10.40 7.76
N SER A 351 -11.22 -11.24 8.05
CA SER A 351 -12.45 -11.32 7.24
C SER A 351 -13.28 -10.03 7.20
N LYS A 352 -12.99 -9.07 8.11
CA LYS A 352 -13.53 -7.71 8.14
C LYS A 352 -12.40 -6.74 8.50
N PRO A 353 -12.29 -5.58 7.84
CA PRO A 353 -11.30 -4.56 8.19
C PRO A 353 -11.57 -4.06 9.62
N ARG A 354 -10.56 -4.14 10.48
CA ARG A 354 -10.62 -3.71 11.88
C ARG A 354 -9.98 -2.33 12.02
N TYR A 355 -10.61 -1.47 12.81
CA TYR A 355 -10.06 -0.17 13.14
C TYR A 355 -8.78 -0.30 14.00
N LYS A 356 -7.65 0.22 13.50
CA LYS A 356 -6.34 0.20 14.19
C LYS A 356 -5.94 1.53 14.80
N GLY A 357 -6.41 2.67 14.29
CA GLY A 357 -6.06 3.96 14.86
C GLY A 357 -6.38 5.17 13.99
N GLU A 358 -5.94 6.33 14.43
CA GLU A 358 -6.07 7.60 13.73
C GLU A 358 -4.71 8.26 13.59
N ILE A 359 -4.45 8.83 12.41
CA ILE A 359 -3.19 9.48 12.08
C ILE A 359 -3.45 10.88 11.57
N ILE A 360 -2.49 11.78 11.78
CA ILE A 360 -2.47 13.12 11.19
C ILE A 360 -1.26 13.28 10.28
N VAL A 361 -1.45 13.87 9.10
CA VAL A 361 -0.36 14.17 8.18
C VAL A 361 0.42 15.37 8.70
N MET A 362 1.72 15.20 8.91
CA MET A 362 2.61 16.22 9.46
C MET A 362 3.36 16.96 8.37
N GLU A 363 3.92 16.22 7.42
CA GLU A 363 4.71 16.77 6.31
C GLU A 363 4.32 16.04 5.03
N VAL A 364 4.07 16.80 3.96
CA VAL A 364 3.69 16.25 2.66
C VAL A 364 4.88 16.36 1.69
N SER A 365 5.33 15.24 1.15
CA SER A 365 6.26 15.23 0.01
C SER A 365 5.50 14.99 -1.30
N ALA A 366 6.22 15.00 -2.43
CA ALA A 366 5.60 14.88 -3.76
C ALA A 366 4.76 13.59 -3.91
N GLU A 367 5.32 12.44 -3.49
CA GLU A 367 4.68 11.12 -3.66
C GLU A 367 4.12 10.53 -2.36
N ASP A 368 4.85 10.70 -1.25
CA ASP A 368 4.57 10.11 0.06
C ASP A 368 4.49 11.21 1.13
N SER A 369 3.95 10.91 2.31
CA SER A 369 3.87 11.86 3.42
C SER A 369 4.31 11.23 4.75
N LEU A 370 4.81 12.07 5.65
CA LEU A 370 5.06 11.71 7.04
C LEU A 370 3.80 11.99 7.84
N ALA A 371 3.34 11.00 8.59
CA ALA A 371 2.20 11.11 9.48
C ALA A 371 2.58 10.75 10.91
N GLU A 372 1.84 11.26 11.88
CA GLU A 372 1.95 10.91 13.29
C GLU A 372 0.71 10.17 13.75
N ILE A 373 0.89 9.13 14.55
CA ILE A 373 -0.19 8.36 15.17
C ILE A 373 -0.75 9.20 16.31
N MET A 374 -1.89 9.83 16.06
CA MET A 374 -2.66 10.54 17.07
C MET A 374 -3.24 9.56 18.09
N HIS A 375 -3.73 8.42 17.60
CA HIS A 375 -4.49 7.48 18.41
C HIS A 375 -4.34 6.04 17.93
N GLN A 376 -4.28 5.08 18.85
CA GLN A 376 -4.34 3.65 18.55
C GLN A 376 -5.64 3.04 19.10
N GLY A 377 -6.34 2.32 18.23
CA GLY A 377 -7.58 1.62 18.52
C GLY A 377 -7.38 0.61 19.66
N ASP A 378 -6.61 -0.44 19.43
CA ASP A 378 -6.25 -1.40 20.47
C ASP A 378 -4.72 -1.33 20.66
N PRO A 379 -4.20 -1.10 21.89
CA PRO A 379 -2.76 -1.09 22.14
C PRO A 379 -2.07 -2.41 21.76
N THR A 380 -2.80 -3.52 21.72
CA THR A 380 -2.29 -4.83 21.31
C THR A 380 -2.17 -4.98 19.79
N TRP A 381 -2.83 -4.12 19.01
CA TRP A 381 -2.81 -4.13 17.55
C TRP A 381 -2.05 -2.92 17.01
N ALA A 382 -0.76 -3.12 16.79
CA ALA A 382 0.07 -2.09 16.17
C ALA A 382 -0.38 -1.79 14.73
N ILE A 383 -0.21 -0.54 14.33
CA ILE A 383 -0.29 -0.14 12.93
C ILE A 383 0.92 -0.74 12.22
N GLU A 384 0.70 -1.39 11.08
CA GLU A 384 1.68 -2.15 10.33
C GLU A 384 1.73 -1.69 8.86
N PRO A 385 2.85 -1.92 8.14
CA PRO A 385 2.91 -1.70 6.71
C PRO A 385 1.82 -2.49 5.97
N GLY A 386 1.05 -1.82 5.11
CA GLY A 386 -0.06 -2.40 4.35
C GLY A 386 -1.45 -2.02 4.88
N ASP A 387 -1.55 -1.50 6.09
CA ASP A 387 -2.82 -0.98 6.64
C ASP A 387 -3.38 0.15 5.75
N GLN A 388 -4.71 0.18 5.61
CA GLN A 388 -5.43 1.07 4.70
C GLN A 388 -5.87 2.35 5.38
N LEU A 389 -5.91 3.45 4.62
CA LEU A 389 -6.27 4.77 5.11
C LEU A 389 -7.62 5.21 4.54
N THR A 390 -8.44 5.83 5.40
CA THR A 390 -9.67 6.51 4.99
C THR A 390 -9.65 7.95 5.49
N LEU A 391 -9.81 8.91 4.58
CA LEU A 391 -9.82 10.34 4.91
C LEU A 391 -11.01 10.67 5.81
N LEU A 392 -10.74 11.35 6.92
CA LEU A 392 -11.77 11.99 7.72
C LEU A 392 -12.13 13.33 7.09
N LYS A 393 -13.34 13.41 6.55
CA LYS A 393 -13.89 14.68 6.05
C LYS A 393 -14.32 15.52 7.26
N ASP A 394 -13.46 16.43 7.71
CA ASP A 394 -13.85 17.42 8.70
C ASP A 394 -15.00 18.26 8.13
N GLN A 395 -16.17 18.21 8.78
CA GLN A 395 -17.35 19.01 8.40
C GLN A 395 -17.18 20.51 8.69
N SER A 396 -16.02 20.94 9.18
CA SER A 396 -15.65 22.35 9.22
C SER A 396 -15.34 22.82 7.80
N ARG A 397 -16.39 23.24 7.09
CA ARG A 397 -16.25 24.08 5.89
C ARG A 397 -15.20 25.16 6.16
N SER A 398 -14.19 25.20 5.29
CA SER A 398 -13.32 26.37 5.17
C SER A 398 -14.21 27.59 4.95
N LEU A 399 -14.32 28.42 5.99
CA LEU A 399 -14.62 29.83 5.82
C LEU A 399 -13.25 30.51 5.82
N ASP A 400 -12.67 30.62 4.63
CA ASP A 400 -11.57 31.54 4.41
C ASP A 400 -11.98 32.93 4.90
N GLY A 401 -11.17 33.50 5.80
CA GLY A 401 -11.28 34.90 6.19
C GLY A 401 -12.00 35.20 7.51
N CYS A 402 -11.51 34.65 8.63
CA CYS A 402 -11.66 35.34 9.92
C CYS A 402 -10.41 35.15 10.78
N ASN A 403 -9.59 36.21 10.84
CA ASN A 403 -8.48 36.39 11.79
C ASN A 403 -9.00 36.74 13.20
N ASP A 404 -10.17 36.23 13.57
CA ASP A 404 -10.78 36.53 14.86
C ASP A 404 -10.32 35.53 15.91
N ILE A 405 -9.90 36.06 17.05
CA ILE A 405 -9.41 35.39 18.27
C ILE A 405 -10.54 34.58 18.96
N CYS A 406 -11.61 34.24 18.23
CA CYS A 406 -12.71 33.39 18.65
C CYS A 406 -12.45 31.96 18.17
N GLY A 407 -11.68 31.20 18.94
CA GLY A 407 -11.33 29.81 18.61
C GLY A 407 -12.55 28.96 18.22
N GLN A 408 -12.39 28.15 17.17
CA GLN A 408 -13.44 27.38 16.53
C GLN A 408 -13.92 26.27 17.47
N LYS A 409 -15.23 26.26 17.73
CA LYS A 409 -15.89 25.16 18.43
C LYS A 409 -16.42 24.16 17.40
N ASP A 410 -16.25 22.88 17.71
CA ASP A 410 -16.84 21.80 16.96
C ASP A 410 -18.37 21.88 17.08
N MET A 411 -19.07 21.95 15.94
CA MET A 411 -20.52 22.19 15.92
C MET A 411 -21.31 21.03 16.54
N LEU A 412 -20.78 19.81 16.49
CA LEU A 412 -21.44 18.60 16.96
C LEU A 412 -21.41 18.49 18.50
N THR A 413 -20.29 18.85 19.11
CA THR A 413 -20.05 18.70 20.55
C THR A 413 -20.20 20.01 21.32
N GLY A 414 -20.04 21.15 20.65
CA GLY A 414 -19.92 22.46 21.28
C GLY A 414 -18.62 22.65 22.08
N LEU A 415 -17.66 21.73 21.94
CA LEU A 415 -16.32 21.78 22.55
C LEU A 415 -15.31 22.40 21.58
N TYR A 416 -14.12 22.75 22.06
CA TYR A 416 -13.08 23.31 21.18
C TYR A 416 -12.51 22.24 20.24
N VAL A 417 -12.15 22.64 19.01
CA VAL A 417 -11.33 21.79 18.13
C VAL A 417 -9.95 21.59 18.77
N TYR A 418 -9.31 20.44 18.55
CA TYR A 418 -8.05 20.05 19.23
C TYR A 418 -6.97 21.15 19.23
N ARG A 419 -6.73 21.79 18.08
CA ARG A 419 -5.73 22.88 17.96
C ARG A 419 -6.03 24.06 18.88
N ASP A 420 -7.28 24.54 18.86
CA ASP A 420 -7.72 25.66 19.70
C ASP A 420 -7.77 25.29 21.19
N PHE A 421 -8.11 24.03 21.49
CA PHE A 421 -8.04 23.50 22.84
C PHE A 421 -6.60 23.57 23.38
N LEU A 422 -5.60 23.06 22.64
CA LEU A 422 -4.20 23.11 23.04
C LEU A 422 -3.68 24.54 23.28
N GLN A 423 -4.07 25.49 22.42
CA GLN A 423 -3.69 26.89 22.59
C GLN A 423 -4.29 27.49 23.87
N ARG A 424 -5.55 27.16 24.18
CA ARG A 424 -6.23 27.66 25.38
C ARG A 424 -5.68 27.08 26.66
N ILE A 425 -5.40 25.78 26.71
CA ILE A 425 -4.82 25.18 27.93
C ILE A 425 -3.41 25.69 28.21
N ARG A 426 -2.66 26.09 27.18
CA ARG A 426 -1.35 26.73 27.36
C ARG A 426 -1.49 28.06 28.08
N ILE A 427 -2.40 28.91 27.60
CA ILE A 427 -2.68 30.23 28.20
C ILE A 427 -3.29 30.08 29.60
N ALA A 428 -4.29 29.20 29.76
CA ALA A 428 -4.98 28.99 31.02
C ALA A 428 -4.11 28.26 32.07
N GLY A 429 -3.21 27.39 31.62
CA GLY A 429 -2.32 26.61 32.48
C GLY A 429 -1.05 27.35 32.92
N GLU A 430 -0.61 28.39 32.21
CA GLU A 430 0.57 29.19 32.57
C GLU A 430 0.53 29.74 34.01
N PRO A 431 -0.55 30.40 34.47
CA PRO A 431 -0.60 30.96 35.83
C PRO A 431 -0.86 29.91 36.93
N LEU A 432 -1.37 28.72 36.59
CA LEU A 432 -1.81 27.74 37.59
C LEU A 432 -0.64 26.96 38.20
N SER A 433 -0.66 26.79 39.52
CA SER A 433 0.28 25.94 40.25
C SER A 433 -0.13 24.46 40.25
N GLU A 434 -1.41 24.18 40.09
CA GLU A 434 -2.00 22.83 40.07
C GLU A 434 -3.14 22.76 39.04
N PHE A 435 -3.18 21.69 38.25
CA PHE A 435 -4.29 21.39 37.33
C PHE A 435 -4.26 19.92 36.90
N SER A 436 -5.33 19.43 36.29
CA SER A 436 -5.39 18.09 35.69
C SER A 436 -5.95 18.11 34.28
N ILE A 437 -5.52 17.13 33.47
CA ILE A 437 -6.09 16.84 32.15
C ILE A 437 -6.65 15.43 32.17
N ALA A 438 -7.87 15.27 31.67
CA ALA A 438 -8.53 13.99 31.51
C ALA A 438 -8.83 13.72 30.05
N LEU A 439 -8.31 12.62 29.53
CA LEU A 439 -8.57 12.11 28.19
C LEU A 439 -9.60 10.98 28.29
N VAL A 440 -10.78 11.21 27.72
CA VAL A 440 -11.91 10.27 27.71
C VAL A 440 -12.00 9.63 26.35
N ARG A 441 -12.09 8.30 26.32
CA ARG A 441 -12.30 7.52 25.11
C ARG A 441 -13.58 6.72 25.23
N LEU A 442 -14.47 6.88 24.27
CA LEU A 442 -15.72 6.13 24.20
C LEU A 442 -15.48 4.77 23.54
N SER A 443 -16.15 3.75 24.05
CA SER A 443 -16.19 2.43 23.43
C SER A 443 -17.04 2.49 22.17
N ALA A 444 -16.47 2.10 21.03
CA ALA A 444 -17.25 1.98 19.81
C ALA A 444 -18.09 0.70 19.85
N VAL A 445 -19.35 0.79 19.43
CA VAL A 445 -20.21 -0.36 19.17
C VAL A 445 -19.64 -1.12 17.97
N GLU A 446 -19.69 -2.46 17.99
CA GLU A 446 -19.03 -3.36 17.02
C GLU A 446 -19.20 -2.96 15.54
N ASP A 447 -18.09 -3.11 14.80
CA ASP A 447 -17.86 -2.75 13.40
C ASP A 447 -18.93 -3.26 12.41
N GLN A 448 -19.78 -2.34 11.94
CA GLN A 448 -20.69 -2.54 10.81
C GLN A 448 -20.36 -1.62 9.61
N GLY A 449 -19.07 -1.40 9.33
CA GLY A 449 -18.57 -0.65 8.17
C GLY A 449 -18.21 0.82 8.45
N SER A 450 -17.41 1.43 7.55
CA SER A 450 -16.77 2.76 7.76
C SER A 450 -17.77 3.89 8.03
N ASP A 451 -18.85 3.97 7.26
CA ASP A 451 -19.82 5.07 7.33
C ASP A 451 -20.75 4.95 8.53
N VAL A 452 -21.09 3.71 8.90
CA VAL A 452 -21.93 3.41 10.07
C VAL A 452 -21.13 3.66 11.35
N PHE A 453 -19.85 3.26 11.38
CA PHE A 453 -18.94 3.54 12.49
C PHE A 453 -18.81 5.05 12.74
N HIS A 454 -18.62 5.85 11.69
CA HIS A 454 -18.50 7.30 11.81
C HIS A 454 -19.72 7.95 12.48
N LYS A 455 -20.93 7.62 12.02
CA LYS A 455 -22.18 8.18 12.57
C LYS A 455 -22.40 7.80 14.04
N HIS A 456 -22.14 6.55 14.40
CA HIS A 456 -22.28 6.10 15.79
C HIS A 456 -21.23 6.75 16.70
N ALA A 457 -19.98 6.90 16.24
CA ALA A 457 -18.94 7.58 16.99
C ALA A 457 -19.28 9.05 17.22
N GLU A 458 -19.79 9.76 16.21
CA GLU A 458 -20.26 11.14 16.34
C GLU A 458 -21.40 11.27 17.36
N GLN A 459 -22.40 10.40 17.28
CA GLN A 459 -23.51 10.42 18.23
C GLN A 459 -23.01 10.20 19.67
N ALA A 460 -22.19 9.18 19.89
CA ALA A 460 -21.65 8.87 21.21
C ALA A 460 -20.83 10.04 21.79
N VAL A 461 -20.00 10.69 20.97
CA VAL A 461 -19.20 11.84 21.39
C VAL A 461 -20.07 13.06 21.68
N SER A 462 -21.13 13.30 20.89
CA SER A 462 -22.08 14.39 21.14
C SER A 462 -22.81 14.21 22.48
N GLU A 463 -23.29 12.99 22.75
CA GLU A 463 -23.97 12.66 24.01
C GLU A 463 -23.03 12.79 25.22
N ALA A 464 -21.81 12.25 25.12
CA ALA A 464 -20.79 12.39 26.17
C ALA A 464 -20.39 13.86 26.40
N ALA A 465 -20.27 14.67 25.35
CA ALA A 465 -19.98 16.10 25.45
C ALA A 465 -21.13 16.89 26.09
N SER A 466 -22.40 16.53 25.80
CA SER A 466 -23.56 17.12 26.47
C SER A 466 -23.53 16.83 27.96
N LEU A 467 -23.35 15.56 28.34
CA LEU A 467 -23.26 15.15 29.73
C LEU A 467 -22.09 15.82 30.47
N ALA A 468 -20.95 15.95 29.80
CA ALA A 468 -19.78 16.64 30.37
C ALA A 468 -20.08 18.12 30.65
N ARG A 469 -20.81 18.82 29.77
CA ARG A 469 -21.20 20.23 30.00
C ARG A 469 -22.24 20.39 31.10
N GLU A 470 -23.10 19.40 31.31
CA GLU A 470 -24.06 19.40 32.43
C GLU A 470 -23.35 19.17 33.77
N LEU A 471 -22.39 18.24 33.80
CA LEU A 471 -21.72 17.82 35.03
C LEU A 471 -20.52 18.69 35.41
N PHE A 472 -19.82 19.23 34.42
CA PHE A 472 -18.65 20.05 34.65
C PHE A 472 -19.06 21.52 34.62
N GLY A 473 -18.61 22.29 35.62
CA GLY A 473 -18.87 23.72 35.68
C GLY A 473 -18.15 24.48 34.56
N ALA A 474 -18.48 25.77 34.41
CA ALA A 474 -17.94 26.64 33.35
C ALA A 474 -16.40 26.81 33.36
N GLU A 475 -15.74 26.41 34.45
CA GLU A 475 -14.29 26.46 34.62
C GLU A 475 -13.54 25.33 33.88
N VAL A 476 -14.23 24.21 33.57
CA VAL A 476 -13.62 23.08 32.86
C VAL A 476 -13.65 23.34 31.36
N LEU A 477 -12.48 23.37 30.74
CA LEU A 477 -12.36 23.51 29.29
C LEU A 477 -12.41 22.12 28.66
N GLY A 478 -13.29 21.91 27.67
CA GLY A 478 -13.36 20.67 26.92
C GLY A 478 -12.97 20.86 25.45
N GLY A 479 -12.34 19.85 24.87
CA GLY A 479 -11.97 19.79 23.47
C GLY A 479 -12.27 18.42 22.86
N ARG A 480 -12.50 18.39 21.56
CA ARG A 480 -12.58 17.15 20.78
C ARG A 480 -11.15 16.71 20.47
N PHE A 481 -10.74 15.54 20.99
CA PHE A 481 -9.38 15.02 20.81
C PHE A 481 -9.26 14.16 19.55
N SER A 482 -10.25 13.29 19.33
CA SER A 482 -10.31 12.41 18.14
C SER A 482 -11.77 12.19 17.70
N MET A 483 -11.99 11.27 16.76
CA MET A 483 -13.33 10.83 16.36
C MET A 483 -14.22 10.34 17.51
N ASN A 484 -13.65 9.61 18.47
CA ASN A 484 -14.35 8.96 19.59
C ASN A 484 -13.79 9.35 20.97
N SER A 485 -12.95 10.38 21.03
CA SER A 485 -12.27 10.80 22.25
C SER A 485 -12.43 12.29 22.52
N LEU A 486 -12.62 12.62 23.80
CA LEU A 486 -12.76 13.95 24.33
C LEU A 486 -11.61 14.23 25.30
N VAL A 487 -11.18 15.48 25.38
CA VAL A 487 -10.16 15.91 26.34
C VAL A 487 -10.71 17.05 27.18
N PHE A 488 -10.43 17.02 28.48
CA PHE A 488 -10.88 18.02 29.42
C PHE A 488 -9.70 18.54 30.23
N PHE A 489 -9.63 19.86 30.38
CA PHE A 489 -8.69 20.56 31.24
C PHE A 489 -9.44 21.08 32.46
N ILE A 490 -8.96 20.68 33.64
CA ILE A 490 -9.58 20.93 34.93
C ILE A 490 -8.61 21.79 35.76
N PRO A 491 -8.87 23.10 35.91
CA PRO A 491 -8.00 23.99 36.68
C PRO A 491 -8.07 23.69 38.18
N GLU A 492 -6.98 23.94 38.91
CA GLU A 492 -6.90 23.91 40.39
C GLU A 492 -7.38 22.61 41.05
N ARG A 493 -7.22 21.48 40.35
CA ARG A 493 -7.58 20.15 40.89
C ARG A 493 -6.47 19.14 40.67
N SER A 494 -6.20 18.37 41.73
CA SER A 494 -5.34 17.20 41.70
C SER A 494 -5.93 16.06 40.87
N ALA A 495 -5.07 15.12 40.48
CA ALA A 495 -5.48 13.91 39.74
C ALA A 495 -6.51 13.07 40.52
N GLU A 496 -6.38 12.98 41.85
CA GLU A 496 -7.30 12.22 42.71
C GLU A 496 -8.71 12.82 42.76
N LYS A 497 -8.81 14.15 42.90
CA LYS A 497 -10.10 14.85 42.86
C LYS A 497 -10.74 14.75 41.49
N THR A 498 -9.92 14.81 40.44
CA THR A 498 -10.36 14.63 39.05
C THR A 498 -10.88 13.22 38.81
N LEU A 499 -10.22 12.20 39.36
CA LEU A 499 -10.68 10.80 39.29
C LEU A 499 -12.08 10.63 39.91
N ALA A 500 -12.36 11.26 41.05
CA ALA A 500 -13.70 11.23 41.66
C ALA A 500 -14.78 11.89 40.78
N LEU A 501 -14.44 12.99 40.11
CA LEU A 501 -15.33 13.66 39.16
C LEU A 501 -15.62 12.73 37.96
N PHE A 502 -14.60 12.13 37.37
CA PHE A 502 -14.76 11.25 36.21
C PHE A 502 -15.40 9.89 36.54
N ARG A 503 -15.32 9.42 37.79
CA ARG A 503 -16.16 8.30 38.28
C ARG A 503 -17.65 8.63 38.20
N THR A 504 -18.02 9.83 38.60
CA THR A 504 -19.42 10.29 38.54
C THR A 504 -19.87 10.44 37.08
N PHE A 505 -19.02 11.03 36.24
CA PHE A 505 -19.27 11.16 34.79
C PHE A 505 -19.46 9.79 34.13
N HIS A 506 -18.53 8.85 34.34
CA HIS A 506 -18.60 7.49 33.78
C HIS A 506 -19.89 6.76 34.19
N LYS A 507 -20.24 6.82 35.48
CA LYS A 507 -21.48 6.22 35.99
C LYS A 507 -22.72 6.76 35.26
N GLN A 508 -22.83 8.09 35.12
CA GLN A 508 -23.98 8.70 34.44
C GLN A 508 -23.98 8.43 32.93
N LEU A 509 -22.81 8.32 32.32
CA LEU A 509 -22.67 7.99 30.90
C LEU A 509 -23.23 6.58 30.61
N VAL A 510 -22.90 5.61 31.46
CA VAL A 510 -23.43 4.25 31.36
C VAL A 510 -24.93 4.22 31.67
N GLU A 511 -25.39 4.88 32.75
CA GLU A 511 -26.80 4.84 33.17
C GLU A 511 -27.77 5.57 32.22
N ARG A 512 -27.37 6.71 31.65
CA ARG A 512 -28.25 7.53 30.80
C ARG A 512 -28.17 7.19 29.31
N HIS A 513 -26.97 6.82 28.85
CA HIS A 513 -26.69 6.67 27.42
C HIS A 513 -26.28 5.23 27.05
N GLY A 514 -26.05 4.33 28.01
CA GLY A 514 -25.57 2.99 27.73
C GLY A 514 -24.16 2.96 27.13
N LEU A 515 -23.41 4.06 27.25
CA LEU A 515 -22.07 4.22 26.69
C LEU A 515 -21.01 3.94 27.75
N ASP A 516 -20.05 3.08 27.45
CA ASP A 516 -18.88 2.84 28.30
C ASP A 516 -17.66 3.62 27.79
N ALA A 517 -16.83 4.10 28.72
CA ALA A 517 -15.66 4.91 28.41
C ALA A 517 -14.44 4.53 29.25
N ALA A 518 -13.26 4.62 28.63
CA ALA A 518 -11.98 4.60 29.32
C ALA A 518 -11.49 6.04 29.53
N VAL A 519 -10.95 6.36 30.70
CA VAL A 519 -10.46 7.71 31.03
C VAL A 519 -9.04 7.66 31.59
N GLY A 520 -8.13 8.36 30.94
CA GLY A 520 -6.77 8.61 31.42
C GLY A 520 -6.63 10.01 32.01
N ILE A 521 -6.16 10.12 33.25
CA ILE A 521 -6.09 11.39 33.99
C ILE A 521 -4.64 11.67 34.36
N ALA A 522 -4.11 12.84 34.03
CA ALA A 522 -2.80 13.31 34.48
C ALA A 522 -2.91 14.64 35.22
N GLY A 523 -2.21 14.77 36.35
CA GLY A 523 -2.15 15.99 37.14
C GLY A 523 -0.78 16.67 37.05
N TYR A 524 -0.77 17.98 37.21
CA TYR A 524 0.41 18.80 37.44
C TYR A 524 0.35 19.41 38.85
N PRO A 525 1.46 19.45 39.62
CA PRO A 525 2.77 18.91 39.28
C PRO A 525 2.85 17.39 39.47
N PHE A 526 3.68 16.72 38.66
CA PHE A 526 4.04 15.31 38.85
C PHE A 526 5.51 15.12 38.50
N LEU A 527 6.32 14.68 39.47
CA LEU A 527 7.78 14.61 39.36
C LEU A 527 8.37 15.91 38.75
N ALA A 528 9.28 15.78 37.78
CA ALA A 528 9.91 16.88 37.06
C ALA A 528 9.24 17.18 35.71
N CYS A 529 8.02 16.70 35.46
CA CYS A 529 7.32 16.92 34.18
C CYS A 529 6.97 18.40 33.97
N HIS A 530 7.14 18.87 32.73
CA HIS A 530 6.71 20.22 32.35
C HIS A 530 5.20 20.27 32.15
N LYS A 531 4.62 21.47 32.23
CA LYS A 531 3.18 21.69 31.97
C LYS A 531 2.75 21.22 30.57
N ALA A 532 3.66 21.29 29.59
CA ALA A 532 3.43 20.83 28.22
C ALA A 532 3.27 19.30 28.12
N ASP A 533 3.89 18.54 29.02
CA ASP A 533 3.90 17.07 28.98
C ASP A 533 2.60 16.46 29.50
N ILE A 534 1.73 17.25 30.14
CA ILE A 534 0.55 16.74 30.85
C ILE A 534 -0.49 16.14 29.90
N VAL A 535 -0.59 16.65 28.67
CA VAL A 535 -1.46 16.05 27.64
C VAL A 535 -0.95 14.65 27.30
N GLU A 536 0.35 14.52 27.05
CA GLU A 536 0.98 13.23 26.74
C GLU A 536 0.92 12.26 27.92
N ASN A 537 1.10 12.76 29.14
CA ASN A 537 0.95 11.97 30.36
C ASN A 537 -0.49 11.46 30.55
N SER A 538 -1.51 12.24 30.16
CA SER A 538 -2.91 11.79 30.19
C SER A 538 -3.17 10.68 29.16
N ARG A 539 -2.46 10.70 28.02
CA ARG A 539 -2.46 9.60 27.04
C ARG A 539 -1.82 8.33 27.60
N LYS A 540 -0.66 8.44 28.26
CA LYS A 540 -0.04 7.29 28.97
C LYS A 540 -0.98 6.72 30.05
N ALA A 541 -1.69 7.57 30.77
CA ALA A 541 -2.70 7.15 31.73
C ALA A 541 -3.91 6.46 31.08
N LEU A 542 -4.29 6.87 29.86
CA LEU A 542 -5.37 6.24 29.11
C LEU A 542 -4.96 4.84 28.63
N ASP A 543 -3.73 4.68 28.14
CA ASP A 543 -3.18 3.36 27.76
C ASP A 543 -3.24 2.39 28.94
N PHE A 544 -2.93 2.87 30.16
CA PHE A 544 -3.13 2.11 31.39
C PHE A 544 -4.61 1.84 31.71
N ALA A 545 -5.48 2.84 31.59
CA ALA A 545 -6.91 2.71 31.88
C ALA A 545 -7.60 1.66 30.98
N LEU A 546 -7.15 1.52 29.73
CA LEU A 546 -7.66 0.53 28.78
C LEU A 546 -7.38 -0.92 29.19
N LEU A 547 -6.39 -1.16 30.07
CA LEU A 547 -6.04 -2.48 30.59
C LEU A 547 -6.83 -2.85 31.87
N LEU A 548 -7.63 -1.94 32.41
CA LEU A 548 -8.42 -2.16 33.62
C LEU A 548 -9.80 -2.76 33.29
N ASP A 549 -10.41 -3.42 34.26
CA ASP A 549 -11.83 -3.78 34.21
C ASP A 549 -12.71 -2.54 34.42
N ALA A 550 -13.98 -2.59 33.97
CA ALA A 550 -14.91 -1.49 34.15
C ALA A 550 -15.17 -1.20 35.65
N PRO A 551 -15.16 0.08 36.09
CA PRO A 551 -14.96 1.30 35.29
C PRO A 551 -13.48 1.56 34.94
N ARG A 552 -13.22 1.80 33.65
CA ARG A 552 -11.87 1.95 33.07
C ARG A 552 -11.28 3.33 33.33
N LEU A 553 -10.87 3.60 34.56
CA LEU A 553 -10.35 4.91 34.98
C LEU A 553 -8.93 4.78 35.51
N GLY A 554 -7.96 5.36 34.80
CA GLY A 554 -6.53 5.30 35.13
C GLY A 554 -5.95 6.68 35.41
N THR A 555 -5.11 6.78 36.44
CA THR A 555 -4.34 8.00 36.74
C THR A 555 -2.89 7.83 36.30
N PHE A 556 -2.28 8.90 35.80
CA PHE A 556 -0.86 8.95 35.50
C PHE A 556 -0.05 8.79 36.79
N GLY A 557 0.89 7.85 36.77
CA GLY A 557 1.63 7.41 37.95
C GLY A 557 2.58 6.28 37.60
N SER A 558 3.12 5.61 38.63
CA SER A 558 4.12 4.55 38.44
C SER A 558 3.65 3.42 37.51
N LEU A 559 2.40 2.97 37.63
CA LEU A 559 1.85 1.91 36.78
C LEU A 559 1.70 2.36 35.32
N ALA A 560 1.18 3.58 35.08
CA ALA A 560 1.07 4.11 33.73
C ALA A 560 2.44 4.28 33.04
N LEU A 561 3.45 4.73 33.80
CA LEU A 561 4.84 4.79 33.33
C LEU A 561 5.41 3.39 33.02
N THR A 562 5.06 2.39 33.83
CA THR A 562 5.48 0.99 33.59
C THR A 562 4.91 0.46 32.27
N ILE A 563 3.61 0.67 32.02
CA ILE A 563 2.96 0.25 30.77
C ILE A 563 3.54 1.01 29.57
N ALA A 564 3.77 2.33 29.70
CA ALA A 564 4.42 3.11 28.65
C ALA A 564 5.83 2.60 28.34
N ALA A 565 6.60 2.23 29.36
CA ALA A 565 7.92 1.64 29.22
C ALA A 565 7.87 0.24 28.54
N ASP A 566 6.92 -0.62 28.93
CA ASP A 566 6.71 -1.94 28.32
C ASP A 566 6.36 -1.81 26.82
N LYS A 567 5.59 -0.78 26.45
CA LYS A 567 5.26 -0.44 25.06
C LYS A 567 6.52 -0.04 24.27
N LEU A 568 7.35 0.85 24.82
CA LEU A 568 8.63 1.24 24.20
C LEU A 568 9.58 0.04 24.06
N PHE A 569 9.66 -0.81 25.08
CA PHE A 569 10.48 -2.01 25.06
C PHE A 569 10.05 -2.97 23.95
N SER A 570 8.74 -3.16 23.77
CA SER A 570 8.17 -4.02 22.72
C SER A 570 8.44 -3.46 21.32
N ASN A 571 8.45 -2.14 21.17
CA ASN A 571 8.80 -1.44 19.93
C ASN A 571 10.32 -1.42 19.63
N GLY A 572 11.14 -1.94 20.55
CA GLY A 572 12.60 -1.99 20.41
C GLY A 572 13.34 -0.74 20.86
N ASP A 573 12.65 0.28 21.39
CA ASP A 573 13.28 1.45 21.99
C ASP A 573 13.65 1.16 23.46
N PHE A 574 14.77 0.45 23.63
CA PHE A 574 15.23 0.03 24.95
C PHE A 574 15.71 1.21 25.81
N TYR A 575 16.23 2.28 25.21
CA TYR A 575 16.71 3.44 25.95
C TYR A 575 15.55 4.32 26.42
N GLY A 576 14.55 4.55 25.58
CA GLY A 576 13.30 5.20 26.00
C GLY A 576 12.60 4.41 27.11
N ALA A 577 12.51 3.09 26.98
CA ALA A 577 11.95 2.23 28.02
C ALA A 577 12.72 2.32 29.35
N LEU A 578 14.06 2.34 29.29
CA LEU A 578 14.92 2.48 30.48
C LEU A 578 14.58 3.74 31.28
N GLU A 579 14.43 4.88 30.62
CA GLU A 579 14.13 6.15 31.29
C GLU A 579 12.72 6.16 31.90
N GLU A 580 11.72 5.64 31.18
CA GLU A 580 10.35 5.54 31.70
C GLU A 580 10.25 4.58 32.91
N TYR A 581 10.96 3.45 32.90
CA TYR A 581 11.01 2.58 34.09
C TYR A 581 11.66 3.26 35.30
N LYS A 582 12.70 4.07 35.09
CA LYS A 582 13.31 4.85 36.18
C LYS A 582 12.34 5.87 36.74
N LEU A 583 11.60 6.57 35.87
CA LEU A 583 10.54 7.50 36.30
C LEU A 583 9.44 6.76 37.06
N ALA A 584 9.05 5.55 36.62
CA ALA A 584 8.09 4.73 37.33
C ALA A 584 8.56 4.41 38.76
N LEU A 585 9.83 4.08 38.94
CA LEU A 585 10.42 3.79 40.24
C LEU A 585 10.68 5.05 41.08
N LEU A 586 10.88 6.21 40.45
CA LEU A 586 10.94 7.49 41.15
C LEU A 586 9.56 7.89 41.70
N ALA A 587 8.49 7.56 40.96
CA ALA A 587 7.11 7.78 41.40
C ALA A 587 6.68 6.80 42.50
N ASP A 588 7.11 5.54 42.42
CA ASP A 588 6.87 4.52 43.43
C ASP A 588 8.04 3.53 43.47
N GLU A 589 8.91 3.71 44.47
CA GLU A 589 10.07 2.84 44.67
C GLU A 589 9.67 1.41 45.01
N SER A 590 8.43 1.17 45.46
CA SER A 590 7.91 -0.14 45.83
C SER A 590 7.40 -0.96 44.66
N ASN A 591 7.23 -0.35 43.47
CA ASN A 591 6.72 -1.02 42.27
C ASN A 591 7.69 -2.13 41.79
N THR A 592 7.41 -3.36 42.21
CA THR A 592 8.23 -4.54 41.88
C THR A 592 8.11 -4.96 40.42
N LEU A 593 7.00 -4.62 39.74
CA LEU A 593 6.82 -4.85 38.30
C LEU A 593 7.78 -3.98 37.50
N ALA A 594 7.80 -2.66 37.76
CA ALA A 594 8.74 -1.74 37.11
C ALA A 594 10.19 -2.12 37.41
N LEU A 595 10.50 -2.54 38.65
CA LEU A 595 11.86 -2.94 39.02
C LEU A 595 12.32 -4.21 38.30
N ASN A 596 11.43 -5.20 38.17
CA ASN A 596 11.71 -6.41 37.41
C ASN A 596 11.84 -6.11 35.91
N SER A 597 10.93 -5.31 35.33
CA SER A 597 10.97 -4.93 33.91
C SER A 597 12.20 -4.08 33.58
N LEU A 598 12.62 -3.18 34.48
CA LEU A 598 13.88 -2.44 34.37
C LEU A 598 15.08 -3.39 34.29
N GLY A 599 15.13 -4.41 35.16
CA GLY A 599 16.19 -5.42 35.12
C GLY A 599 16.19 -6.21 33.80
N VAL A 600 15.01 -6.51 33.24
CA VAL A 600 14.91 -7.15 31.91
C VAL A 600 15.43 -6.22 30.81
N CYS A 601 15.12 -4.93 30.89
CA CYS A 601 15.61 -3.91 29.97
C CYS A 601 17.13 -3.76 30.03
N GLU A 602 17.69 -3.61 31.24
CA GLU A 602 19.14 -3.54 31.49
C GLU A 602 19.86 -4.79 30.96
N ALA A 603 19.31 -5.98 31.19
CA ALA A 603 19.87 -7.22 30.65
C ALA A 603 19.85 -7.26 29.11
N ARG A 604 18.84 -6.65 28.48
CA ARG A 604 18.70 -6.59 27.01
C ARG A 604 19.75 -5.67 26.38
N ILE A 605 20.07 -4.54 27.02
CA ILE A 605 21.10 -3.59 26.56
C ILE A 605 22.53 -3.98 27.01
N GLY A 606 22.68 -5.13 27.69
CA GLY A 606 23.98 -5.68 28.08
C GLY A 606 24.49 -5.24 29.46
N ARG A 607 23.71 -4.46 30.22
CA ARG A 607 23.99 -4.05 31.60
C ARG A 607 23.63 -5.17 32.58
N LEU A 608 24.40 -6.26 32.52
CA LEU A 608 24.10 -7.49 33.24
C LEU A 608 24.26 -7.37 34.76
N ALA A 609 25.23 -6.56 35.23
CA ALA A 609 25.46 -6.37 36.66
C ALA A 609 24.30 -5.59 37.30
N GLU A 610 23.88 -4.50 36.66
CA GLU A 610 22.76 -3.69 37.11
C GLU A 610 21.46 -4.51 37.09
N ALA A 611 21.21 -5.28 36.02
CA ALA A 611 20.07 -6.17 35.93
C ALA A 611 20.02 -7.18 37.08
N ARG A 612 21.17 -7.76 37.44
CA ARG A 612 21.29 -8.66 38.59
C ARG A 612 20.88 -7.96 39.89
N ASP A 613 21.41 -6.76 40.14
CA ASP A 613 21.08 -5.99 41.34
C ASP A 613 19.58 -5.69 41.43
N ARG A 614 18.91 -5.40 40.29
CA ARG A 614 17.45 -5.22 40.25
C ARG A 614 16.72 -6.50 40.64
N PHE A 615 17.07 -7.64 40.07
CA PHE A 615 16.40 -8.90 40.39
C PHE A 615 16.66 -9.35 41.82
N ASP A 616 17.88 -9.15 42.35
CA ASP A 616 18.20 -9.42 43.75
C ASP A 616 17.37 -8.51 44.67
N THR A 617 17.19 -7.24 44.33
CA THR A 617 16.30 -6.31 45.07
C THR A 617 14.84 -6.78 45.05
N VAL A 618 14.33 -7.20 43.89
CA VAL A 618 12.97 -7.78 43.80
C VAL A 618 12.85 -9.03 44.67
N LEU A 619 13.83 -9.93 44.67
CA LEU A 619 13.82 -11.15 45.47
C LEU A 619 14.02 -10.91 46.97
N ALA A 620 14.68 -9.81 47.35
CA ALA A 620 14.79 -9.39 48.75
C ALA A 620 13.42 -9.00 49.31
N ARG A 621 12.61 -8.30 48.51
CA ARG A 621 11.24 -7.88 48.84
C ARG A 621 10.25 -9.04 48.73
N GLU A 622 10.31 -9.76 47.61
CA GLU A 622 9.41 -10.85 47.26
C GLU A 622 10.22 -12.13 47.03
N ARG A 623 10.58 -12.81 48.12
CA ARG A 623 11.31 -14.10 48.04
C ARG A 623 10.58 -15.13 47.17
N GLY A 624 9.26 -15.03 47.05
CA GLY A 624 8.45 -15.91 46.22
C GLY A 624 8.42 -15.57 44.73
N ASN A 625 8.94 -14.44 44.27
CA ASN A 625 8.77 -13.98 42.89
C ASN A 625 9.44 -14.95 41.91
N LEU A 626 8.63 -15.68 41.13
CA LEU A 626 9.12 -16.71 40.21
C LEU A 626 9.77 -16.09 38.98
N MET A 627 9.22 -14.97 38.50
CA MET A 627 9.67 -14.24 37.32
C MET A 627 11.06 -13.63 37.55
N ALA A 628 11.23 -12.87 38.63
CA ALA A 628 12.51 -12.28 39.00
C ALA A 628 13.59 -13.34 39.22
N ARG A 629 13.24 -14.50 39.82
CA ARG A 629 14.18 -15.61 40.00
C ARG A 629 14.60 -16.25 38.68
N TYR A 630 13.66 -16.45 37.76
CA TYR A 630 13.97 -16.95 36.42
C TYR A 630 14.87 -15.96 35.66
N ASN A 631 14.56 -14.67 35.73
CA ASN A 631 15.32 -13.61 35.09
C ASN A 631 16.74 -13.47 35.67
N LEU A 632 16.90 -13.58 36.99
CA LEU A 632 18.20 -13.66 37.65
C LEU A 632 19.02 -14.85 37.12
N GLY A 633 18.39 -16.04 37.00
CA GLY A 633 19.06 -17.20 36.42
C GLY A 633 19.52 -16.96 34.98
N TYR A 634 18.71 -16.24 34.18
CA TYR A 634 19.09 -15.84 32.82
C TYR A 634 20.26 -14.88 32.77
N VAL A 635 20.28 -13.87 33.66
CA VAL A 635 21.41 -12.94 33.78
C VAL A 635 22.69 -13.65 34.22
N CYS A 636 22.63 -14.49 35.26
CA CYS A 636 23.76 -15.32 35.69
C CYS A 636 24.29 -16.19 34.55
N GLN A 637 23.42 -16.82 33.75
CA GLN A 637 23.83 -17.61 32.59
C GLN A 637 24.58 -16.75 31.56
N LYS A 638 24.11 -15.52 31.31
CA LYS A 638 24.77 -14.58 30.38
C LYS A 638 26.12 -14.07 30.89
N MET A 639 26.28 -13.96 32.21
CA MET A 639 27.55 -13.62 32.86
C MET A 639 28.53 -14.80 32.93
N GLY A 640 28.12 -16.01 32.53
CA GLY A 640 28.95 -17.22 32.62
C GLY A 640 28.88 -17.93 33.98
N GLU A 641 28.06 -17.45 34.91
CA GLU A 641 27.85 -18.01 36.25
C GLU A 641 26.87 -19.20 36.19
N LEU A 642 27.29 -20.29 35.55
CA LEU A 642 26.41 -21.42 35.24
C LEU A 642 25.81 -22.11 36.47
N GLU A 643 26.55 -22.21 37.58
CA GLU A 643 26.02 -22.82 38.81
C GLU A 643 24.94 -21.97 39.47
N ALA A 644 25.12 -20.65 39.52
CA ALA A 644 24.11 -19.72 40.03
C ALA A 644 22.84 -19.76 39.14
N ALA A 645 23.02 -19.82 37.82
CA ALA A 645 21.91 -19.96 36.88
C ALA A 645 21.12 -21.26 37.12
N LYS A 646 21.80 -22.40 37.29
CA LYS A 646 21.14 -23.67 37.59
C LYS A 646 20.38 -23.63 38.90
N ASP A 647 20.96 -23.08 39.95
CA ASP A 647 20.30 -22.98 41.25
C ASP A 647 19.01 -22.15 41.12
N ALA A 648 19.09 -20.99 40.47
CA ALA A 648 17.92 -20.15 40.19
C ALA A 648 16.82 -20.92 39.44
N TYR A 649 17.16 -21.60 38.34
CA TYR A 649 16.18 -22.38 37.56
C TYR A 649 15.63 -23.59 38.31
N ARG A 650 16.45 -24.29 39.10
CA ARG A 650 16.00 -25.42 39.94
C ARG A 650 15.05 -24.94 41.03
N ARG A 651 15.30 -23.78 41.63
CA ARG A 651 14.39 -23.16 42.60
C ARG A 651 13.08 -22.74 41.94
N CYS A 652 13.10 -22.27 40.68
CA CYS A 652 11.87 -22.09 39.92
C CYS A 652 11.10 -23.40 39.78
N LEU A 653 11.77 -24.49 39.38
CA LEU A 653 11.13 -25.82 39.26
C LEU A 653 10.68 -26.43 40.58
N LYS A 654 11.29 -26.04 41.70
CA LYS A 654 10.82 -26.45 43.03
C LYS A 654 9.48 -25.80 43.38
N LYS A 655 9.27 -24.55 42.94
CA LYS A 655 8.02 -23.81 43.17
C LYS A 655 6.96 -24.19 42.14
N ASP A 656 7.33 -24.27 40.88
CA ASP A 656 6.49 -24.70 39.77
C ASP A 656 7.20 -25.81 38.99
N PRO A 657 6.88 -27.09 39.27
CA PRO A 657 7.49 -28.22 38.57
C PRO A 657 7.32 -28.18 37.05
N ASN A 658 6.30 -27.49 36.55
CA ASN A 658 5.96 -27.40 35.13
C ASN A 658 6.35 -26.05 34.53
N HIS A 659 7.27 -25.31 35.14
CA HIS A 659 7.76 -24.06 34.58
C HIS A 659 8.58 -24.30 33.29
N LEU A 660 7.90 -24.16 32.14
CA LEU A 660 8.42 -24.46 30.81
C LEU A 660 9.78 -23.80 30.53
N PHE A 661 9.88 -22.50 30.77
CA PHE A 661 11.09 -21.75 30.45
C PHE A 661 12.29 -22.18 31.29
N SER A 662 12.10 -22.53 32.57
CA SER A 662 13.19 -23.05 33.41
C SER A 662 13.69 -24.41 32.94
N LEU A 663 12.80 -25.30 32.47
CA LEU A 663 13.20 -26.58 31.88
C LEU A 663 14.06 -26.36 30.62
N VAL A 664 13.61 -25.47 29.73
CA VAL A 664 14.37 -25.13 28.51
C VAL A 664 15.74 -24.54 28.86
N ARG A 665 15.82 -23.62 29.82
CA ARG A 665 17.11 -23.03 30.24
C ARG A 665 18.05 -24.06 30.88
N LEU A 666 17.54 -24.94 31.74
CA LEU A 666 18.34 -26.04 32.29
C LEU A 666 18.82 -27.00 31.20
N GLY A 667 18.01 -27.25 30.18
CA GLY A 667 18.43 -27.99 28.99
C GLY A 667 19.58 -27.30 28.25
N GLN A 668 19.50 -25.98 28.05
CA GLN A 668 20.56 -25.19 27.41
C GLN A 668 21.86 -25.16 28.23
N VAL A 669 21.76 -25.03 29.55
CA VAL A 669 22.93 -25.11 30.44
C VAL A 669 23.54 -26.50 30.39
N ALA A 670 22.75 -27.57 30.44
CA ALA A 670 23.24 -28.95 30.31
C ALA A 670 23.90 -29.22 28.95
N GLU A 671 23.36 -28.62 27.87
CA GLU A 671 23.94 -28.68 26.53
C GLU A 671 25.31 -27.98 26.47
N ALA A 672 25.44 -26.80 27.08
CA ALA A 672 26.71 -26.07 27.15
C ALA A 672 27.79 -26.83 27.94
N GLU A 673 27.40 -27.66 28.90
CA GLU A 673 28.29 -28.53 29.66
C GLU A 673 28.61 -29.87 28.99
N GLY A 674 28.11 -30.10 27.77
CA GLY A 674 28.29 -31.37 27.06
C GLY A 674 27.44 -32.53 27.62
N LYS A 675 26.54 -32.28 28.59
CA LYS A 675 25.65 -33.29 29.17
C LYS A 675 24.41 -33.49 28.30
N LEU A 676 24.63 -33.93 27.06
CA LEU A 676 23.59 -33.99 26.01
C LEU A 676 22.39 -34.87 26.40
N GLY A 677 22.62 -35.98 27.10
CA GLY A 677 21.53 -36.84 27.59
C GLY A 677 20.62 -36.16 28.63
N LEU A 678 21.21 -35.36 29.52
CA LEU A 678 20.46 -34.58 30.50
C LEU A 678 19.70 -33.43 29.83
N ALA A 679 20.33 -32.76 28.87
CA ALA A 679 19.68 -31.72 28.06
C ALA A 679 18.43 -32.27 27.35
N ARG A 680 18.53 -33.46 26.74
CA ARG A 680 17.40 -34.12 26.08
C ARG A 680 16.25 -34.41 27.05
N ARG A 681 16.54 -34.87 28.26
CA ARG A 681 15.51 -35.11 29.30
C ARG A 681 14.76 -33.83 29.67
N TYR A 682 15.47 -32.72 29.85
CA TYR A 682 14.84 -31.43 30.14
C TYR A 682 13.97 -30.94 28.98
N TYR A 683 14.48 -31.02 27.74
CA TYR A 683 13.71 -30.61 26.57
C TYR A 683 12.49 -31.50 26.34
N ASN A 684 12.61 -32.82 26.44
CA ASN A 684 11.46 -33.72 26.30
C ASN A 684 10.38 -33.46 27.35
N ARG A 685 10.77 -33.18 28.59
CA ARG A 685 9.81 -32.80 29.63
C ARG A 685 9.13 -31.47 29.30
N ALA A 686 9.88 -30.50 28.79
CA ALA A 686 9.33 -29.23 28.33
C ALA A 686 8.39 -29.40 27.13
N THR A 687 8.66 -30.33 26.21
CA THR A 687 7.82 -30.62 25.03
C THR A 687 6.42 -31.10 25.41
N LEU A 688 6.27 -31.78 26.55
CA LEU A 688 5.00 -32.29 27.05
C LEU A 688 4.10 -31.21 27.70
N LEU A 689 4.60 -29.99 27.87
CA LEU A 689 3.86 -28.88 28.48
C LEU A 689 3.15 -28.04 27.41
N ASP A 690 2.10 -27.33 27.82
CA ASP A 690 1.40 -26.37 26.97
C ASP A 690 2.35 -25.28 26.45
N GLY A 691 2.29 -25.01 25.15
CA GLY A 691 3.25 -24.12 24.45
C GLY A 691 4.68 -24.68 24.32
N GLY A 692 4.94 -25.88 24.87
CA GLY A 692 6.28 -26.46 24.93
C GLY A 692 6.83 -26.97 23.60
N LYS A 693 5.98 -27.54 22.74
CA LYS A 693 6.38 -28.08 21.43
C LYS A 693 7.10 -27.03 20.57
N GLY A 694 6.52 -25.84 20.41
CA GLY A 694 7.11 -24.75 19.62
C GLY A 694 8.48 -24.30 20.15
N VAL A 695 8.60 -24.12 21.47
CA VAL A 695 9.84 -23.61 22.11
C VAL A 695 10.96 -24.67 22.10
N THR A 696 10.61 -25.95 22.19
CA THR A 696 11.57 -27.05 22.36
C THR A 696 12.09 -27.65 21.06
N ARG A 697 11.29 -27.71 19.98
CA ARG A 697 11.65 -28.35 18.70
C ARG A 697 13.00 -27.89 18.16
N ARG A 698 13.23 -26.58 18.07
CA ARG A 698 14.53 -26.03 17.62
C ARG A 698 15.70 -26.39 18.55
N ASN A 699 15.46 -26.51 19.85
CA ASN A 699 16.48 -26.88 20.82
C ASN A 699 16.80 -28.38 20.72
N LEU A 700 15.78 -29.22 20.53
CA LEU A 700 15.93 -30.66 20.28
C LEU A 700 16.62 -30.91 18.94
N ALA A 701 16.28 -30.16 17.89
CA ALA A 701 16.94 -30.25 16.59
C ALA A 701 18.44 -29.94 16.69
N ARG A 702 18.79 -28.82 17.36
CA ARG A 702 20.19 -28.47 17.64
C ARG A 702 20.91 -29.56 18.41
N LEU A 703 20.24 -30.15 19.40
CA LEU A 703 20.80 -31.23 20.20
C LEU A 703 21.02 -32.51 19.36
N SER A 704 20.05 -32.89 18.53
CA SER A 704 20.14 -34.03 17.62
C SER A 704 21.22 -33.83 16.57
N TYR A 705 21.36 -32.63 16.02
CA TYR A 705 22.45 -32.24 15.13
C TYR A 705 23.83 -32.42 15.81
N LYS A 706 24.00 -31.93 17.05
CA LYS A 706 25.24 -32.15 17.84
C LYS A 706 25.54 -33.63 18.14
N GLN A 707 24.52 -34.47 18.16
CA GLN A 707 24.64 -35.92 18.35
C GLN A 707 24.77 -36.69 17.03
N ASN A 708 24.96 -35.99 15.91
CA ASN A 708 25.06 -36.55 14.56
C ASN A 708 23.80 -37.35 14.14
N ARG A 709 22.64 -37.01 14.69
CA ARG A 709 21.33 -37.57 14.34
C ARG A 709 20.63 -36.63 13.36
N LEU A 710 21.12 -36.62 12.12
CA LEU A 710 20.78 -35.63 11.10
C LEU A 710 19.30 -35.70 10.67
N GLU A 711 18.76 -36.90 10.43
CA GLU A 711 17.36 -37.07 10.05
C GLU A 711 16.39 -36.57 11.13
N GLU A 712 16.63 -36.95 12.39
CA GLU A 712 15.84 -36.45 13.52
C GLU A 712 15.93 -34.91 13.64
N ALA A 713 17.11 -34.34 13.40
CA ALA A 713 17.28 -32.89 13.41
C ALA A 713 16.48 -32.21 12.28
N ARG A 714 16.44 -32.80 11.09
CA ARG A 714 15.66 -32.31 9.94
C ARG A 714 14.16 -32.34 10.22
N GLU A 715 13.64 -33.46 10.72
CA GLU A 715 12.21 -33.59 11.08
C GLU A 715 11.81 -32.53 12.11
N LEU A 716 12.60 -32.37 13.18
CA LEU A 716 12.33 -31.38 14.23
C LEU A 716 12.41 -29.94 13.73
N LEU A 717 13.29 -29.64 12.76
CA LEU A 717 13.38 -28.32 12.12
C LEU A 717 12.19 -28.06 11.20
N HIS A 718 11.75 -29.06 10.45
CA HIS A 718 10.56 -28.97 9.63
C HIS A 718 9.33 -28.67 10.49
N GLU A 719 9.15 -29.42 11.58
CA GLU A 719 8.08 -29.15 12.55
C GLU A 719 8.17 -27.77 13.22
N ALA A 720 9.38 -27.25 13.41
CA ALA A 720 9.58 -25.89 13.94
C ALA A 720 9.13 -24.83 12.92
N LEU A 721 9.50 -24.99 11.65
CA LEU A 721 9.17 -24.05 10.57
C LEU A 721 7.70 -24.12 10.14
N VAL A 722 7.04 -25.27 10.27
CA VAL A 722 5.58 -25.38 10.09
C VAL A 722 4.84 -24.55 11.15
N HIS A 723 5.35 -24.51 12.37
CA HIS A 723 4.73 -23.75 13.46
C HIS A 723 5.11 -22.26 13.42
N ASP A 724 6.36 -21.93 13.10
CA ASP A 724 6.85 -20.56 12.94
C ASP A 724 7.71 -20.45 11.66
N PRO A 725 7.09 -20.09 10.52
CA PRO A 725 7.80 -19.92 9.26
C PRO A 725 8.88 -18.83 9.28
N LYS A 726 8.85 -17.92 10.28
CA LYS A 726 9.80 -16.81 10.43
C LYS A 726 10.85 -17.07 11.53
N ASP A 727 11.04 -18.33 11.97
CA ASP A 727 12.13 -18.67 12.91
C ASP A 727 13.50 -18.68 12.20
N ALA A 728 14.17 -17.53 12.22
CA ALA A 728 15.50 -17.34 11.64
C ALA A 728 16.55 -18.36 12.14
N PHE A 729 16.44 -18.81 13.40
CA PHE A 729 17.39 -19.79 13.94
C PHE A 729 17.18 -21.18 13.32
N SER A 730 15.92 -21.59 13.16
CA SER A 730 15.58 -22.87 12.53
C SER A 730 15.94 -22.86 11.03
N LEU A 731 15.68 -21.75 10.32
CA LEU A 731 16.13 -21.57 8.93
C LEU A 731 17.66 -21.68 8.79
N HIS A 732 18.41 -21.00 9.66
CA HIS A 732 19.87 -21.07 9.71
C HIS A 732 20.38 -22.50 9.97
N LEU A 733 19.82 -23.20 10.96
CA LEU A 733 20.25 -24.55 11.29
C LEU A 733 19.88 -25.56 10.20
N MET A 734 18.75 -25.36 9.53
CA MET A 734 18.33 -26.17 8.38
C MET A 734 19.27 -25.94 7.19
N ALA A 735 19.61 -24.69 6.88
CA ALA A 735 20.58 -24.36 5.84
C ALA A 735 21.93 -25.03 6.11
N ARG A 736 22.44 -24.95 7.35
CA ARG A 736 23.66 -25.64 7.76
C ARG A 736 23.55 -27.15 7.52
N LEU A 737 22.44 -27.78 7.90
CA LEU A 737 22.21 -29.21 7.69
C LEU A 737 22.32 -29.60 6.21
N TYR A 738 21.68 -28.84 5.30
CA TYR A 738 21.79 -29.06 3.84
C TYR A 738 23.23 -28.91 3.32
N LEU A 739 24.01 -27.96 3.85
CA LEU A 739 25.41 -27.77 3.48
C LEU A 739 26.32 -28.88 4.02
N ASP A 740 26.03 -29.42 5.20
CA ASP A 740 26.80 -30.50 5.82
C ASP A 740 26.47 -31.88 5.23
N SER A 741 25.23 -32.10 4.80
CA SER A 741 24.82 -33.31 4.09
C SER A 741 25.28 -33.34 2.63
N GLY A 742 25.71 -32.20 2.07
CA GLY A 742 26.07 -32.08 0.66
C GLY A 742 24.87 -32.22 -0.28
N GLU A 743 23.67 -31.93 0.24
CA GLU A 743 22.43 -31.92 -0.52
C GLU A 743 22.29 -30.62 -1.33
N ASP A 744 21.08 -30.27 -1.76
CA ASP A 744 20.80 -29.14 -2.66
C ASP A 744 21.32 -27.80 -2.10
N PRO A 745 22.42 -27.26 -2.68
CA PRO A 745 23.02 -26.02 -2.21
C PRO A 745 22.16 -24.78 -2.53
N GLU A 746 21.24 -24.85 -3.49
CA GLU A 746 20.30 -23.76 -3.76
C GLU A 746 19.26 -23.64 -2.65
N ILE A 747 18.73 -24.77 -2.16
CA ILE A 747 17.82 -24.79 -1.01
C ILE A 747 18.53 -24.21 0.23
N ALA A 748 19.78 -24.63 0.48
CA ALA A 748 20.58 -24.09 1.58
C ALA A 748 20.76 -22.57 1.47
N LYS A 749 21.06 -22.06 0.28
CA LYS A 749 21.21 -20.62 0.03
C LYS A 749 19.91 -19.85 0.26
N VAL A 750 18.76 -20.38 -0.14
CA VAL A 750 17.45 -19.74 0.10
C VAL A 750 17.17 -19.64 1.59
N LEU A 751 17.32 -20.75 2.32
CA LEU A 751 17.10 -20.80 3.77
C LEU A 751 18.08 -19.89 4.52
N ALA A 752 19.36 -19.87 4.15
CA ALA A 752 20.36 -18.98 4.72
C ALA A 752 20.03 -17.50 4.44
N SER A 753 19.60 -17.17 3.22
CA SER A 753 19.21 -15.80 2.84
C SER A 753 18.02 -15.31 3.65
N GLN A 754 17.01 -16.16 3.84
CA GLN A 754 15.84 -15.84 4.69
C GLN A 754 16.25 -15.64 6.15
N SER A 755 17.15 -16.48 6.69
CA SER A 755 17.63 -16.33 8.07
C SER A 755 18.33 -14.98 8.31
N VAL A 756 19.13 -14.53 7.33
CA VAL A 756 19.84 -13.24 7.38
C VAL A 756 18.88 -12.07 7.22
N ALA A 757 17.91 -12.16 6.32
CA ALA A 757 16.89 -11.13 6.14
C ALA A 757 16.08 -10.89 7.41
N LEU A 758 15.77 -11.96 8.15
CA LEU A 758 15.04 -11.89 9.42
C LEU A 758 15.91 -11.38 10.58
N ARG A 759 17.20 -11.72 10.61
CA ARG A 759 18.14 -11.37 11.69
C ARG A 759 19.52 -11.00 11.14
N PRO A 760 19.69 -9.76 10.64
CA PRO A 760 20.97 -9.31 10.09
C PRO A 760 22.04 -9.06 11.17
N ASP A 761 21.66 -9.01 12.45
CA ASP A 761 22.55 -8.79 13.60
C ASP A 761 23.39 -10.02 13.99
N LYS A 762 23.21 -11.16 13.34
CA LYS A 762 23.85 -12.43 13.72
C LYS A 762 24.96 -12.84 12.76
N LYS A 763 26.21 -12.66 13.20
CA LYS A 763 27.41 -13.12 12.50
C LYS A 763 27.35 -14.58 11.99
N PRO A 764 26.90 -15.58 12.78
CA PRO A 764 26.85 -16.96 12.29
C PRO A 764 25.92 -17.16 11.07
N TYR A 765 24.92 -16.30 10.89
CA TYR A 765 23.95 -16.45 9.79
C TYR A 765 24.57 -15.99 8.48
N TRP A 766 25.33 -14.90 8.52
CA TRP A 766 26.12 -14.42 7.39
C TRP A 766 27.23 -15.40 6.99
N VAL A 767 27.85 -16.07 7.96
CA VAL A 767 28.86 -17.11 7.70
C VAL A 767 28.25 -18.29 6.94
N GLU A 768 27.07 -18.78 7.34
CA GLU A 768 26.40 -19.87 6.60
C GLU A 768 25.91 -19.43 5.22
N LEU A 769 25.46 -18.18 5.07
CA LEU A 769 25.10 -17.65 3.76
C LEU A 769 26.32 -17.58 2.84
N ALA A 770 27.47 -17.12 3.34
CA ALA A 770 28.71 -17.12 2.58
C ALA A 770 29.12 -18.53 2.16
N ARG A 771 29.04 -19.49 3.09
CA ARG A 771 29.32 -20.90 2.81
C ARG A 771 28.40 -21.46 1.72
N ALA A 772 27.10 -21.10 1.73
CA ALA A 772 26.16 -21.51 0.69
C ALA A 772 26.53 -20.93 -0.69
N PHE A 773 26.97 -19.66 -0.75
CA PHE A 773 27.45 -19.06 -2.00
C PHE A 773 28.75 -19.69 -2.52
N ASP A 774 29.67 -20.05 -1.62
CA ASP A 774 30.90 -20.78 -1.99
C ASP A 774 30.58 -22.15 -2.59
N THR A 775 29.66 -22.91 -1.99
CA THR A 775 29.23 -24.21 -2.53
C THR A 775 28.54 -24.11 -3.89
N LEU A 776 27.93 -22.97 -4.20
CA LEU A 776 27.30 -22.67 -5.50
C LEU A 776 28.28 -22.10 -6.55
N GLY A 777 29.56 -21.95 -6.21
CA GLY A 777 30.55 -21.37 -7.12
C GLY A 777 30.38 -19.87 -7.37
N ARG A 778 29.81 -19.12 -6.40
CA ARG A 778 29.59 -17.67 -6.45
C ARG A 778 30.51 -16.91 -5.47
N PRO A 779 31.83 -16.88 -5.71
CA PRO A 779 32.82 -16.39 -4.73
C PRO A 779 32.69 -14.89 -4.42
N GLN A 780 32.22 -14.08 -5.38
CA GLN A 780 32.05 -12.64 -5.15
C GLN A 780 30.96 -12.33 -4.11
N GLU A 781 29.88 -13.11 -4.10
CA GLU A 781 28.76 -12.94 -3.14
C GLU A 781 29.07 -13.55 -1.79
N ALA A 782 29.82 -14.65 -1.77
CA ALA A 782 30.39 -15.21 -0.55
C ALA A 782 31.30 -14.20 0.14
N GLN A 783 32.20 -13.54 -0.61
CA GLN A 783 33.10 -12.51 -0.07
C GLN A 783 32.34 -11.31 0.50
N ARG A 784 31.27 -10.86 -0.16
CA ARG A 784 30.38 -9.81 0.38
C ARG A 784 29.70 -10.22 1.68
N SER A 785 29.16 -11.44 1.72
CA SER A 785 28.49 -11.97 2.91
C SER A 785 29.47 -12.13 4.08
N MET A 786 30.71 -12.58 3.82
CA MET A 786 31.78 -12.64 4.82
C MET A 786 32.23 -11.26 5.28
N ALA A 787 32.32 -10.27 4.38
CA ALA A 787 32.65 -8.90 4.77
C ALA A 787 31.58 -8.32 5.71
N HIS A 788 30.30 -8.57 5.46
CA HIS A 788 29.23 -8.23 6.39
C HIS A 788 29.37 -8.96 7.73
N ALA A 789 29.69 -10.26 7.71
CA ALA A 789 29.93 -11.02 8.94
C ALA A 789 31.13 -10.51 9.76
N ALA A 790 32.12 -9.92 9.10
CA ALA A 790 33.30 -9.34 9.75
C ALA A 790 33.04 -7.96 10.38
N ASN A 791 32.06 -7.22 9.85
CA ASN A 791 31.67 -5.89 10.32
C ASN A 791 30.67 -5.91 11.50
N LEU A 792 30.19 -7.09 11.89
CA LEU A 792 29.36 -7.35 13.07
C LEU A 792 30.22 -7.85 14.24
#